data_AF-A0A0P1BLF6-F1
#
_entry.id   AF-A0A0P1BLF6-F1
#
_cell.length_a   1.000
_cell.length_b   1.000
_cell.length_c   1.000
_cell.angle_alpha   90.00
_cell.angle_beta   90.00
_cell.angle_gamma   90.00
#
_symmetry.space_group_name_H-M   'P 1'
#
loop_
_entity.id
_entity.type
_entity.pdbx_description
1 polymer ?
#
loop_
_entity_poly.entity_id
_entity_poly.type
_entity_poly.pdbx_seq_one_letter_code
_entity_poly.pdbx_strand_id
1 'polypeptide(L)'
;MSRARKESTLGFAGRPKLRTKFYASIASLAAGEQPWEIHSEGTGPLGSSRRASSASNLASSSGKASGKAPSGPRQRYFLDLLCLPVEQATLSELLDPISARALLSSSGTDAVVRDNIGSLWREASRVWREGDATRSSNAVEMLHGISGAILSKRFSNYAFDVIHVLAGGMDEADNEFGLLVTAIDDALQEPSKRNRQARSDALSSEQSDVQQQRRVLQLAILWLSHVGSTSLAAYFAGKRDLYASCSSYLSRTTSLGDVYDAAILLGLLASLGLSSGGSGLSGGSGSGAHAYARRMRDWVDEECMIAISNAAAACAGDAVAAYVEQLDDSAPSFASSMIGVASFKWLVPVTSGATGEKGRGKEGDFGHLPPAPIAILLPVLLLARSNPLFVDVLLRDNAQPNTTEADSSDGVAKLGNPQLSFSLLSLSTYLAVHSASSKRGRAYAHVGLLLLIAFAADQASGTVALLQERDASLIANRIRVCRQKPPPLPMPVVPRDRLIQPTLDAAVLFLRHNLSRKLDTTGHLLALRLLRASIALLAGRRARIHYHWTEAWRATLSLASFTQGRHAELRSGDCKEIGKSVIATLALALLRSDEYLPSPKEVQQLLYEVVRSSLAIRKLVALIGGGASDAALNPQSSPITSPSSYSNGTDNAGYFDTSALGSNVVQPHDPGLHARVPGWKIVERVLLAVEARVEEWGQSKMRGGATSTGLASLRGLGAAIGLASPSKTSGGEIGTSSANSTPIATTPKASPSGGTAPAPDIKTIFSLLGSIDLEALLVGSSANQSAQRGRDEDLAGSDEWLDSVETQVHVEVLREAVNEDVRILITPK
;
A
#
# COMPACT_ATOMS: atom_id res chain seq x y z
N MET A 1 5.68 20.87 -3.74
CA MET A 1 5.09 22.23 -3.67
C MET A 1 4.72 22.61 -2.23
N SER A 2 5.70 22.99 -1.41
CA SER A 2 5.44 23.61 -0.10
C SER A 2 6.66 24.45 0.30
N ARG A 3 6.57 25.76 0.17
CA ARG A 3 7.46 26.69 0.89
C ARG A 3 6.57 27.68 1.60
N ALA A 4 6.25 27.33 2.84
CA ALA A 4 5.44 28.12 3.75
C ALA A 4 6.10 29.48 4.01
N ARG A 5 5.42 30.56 3.62
CA ARG A 5 5.72 31.92 4.05
C ARG A 5 5.24 32.05 5.49
N LYS A 6 6.17 32.02 6.44
CA LYS A 6 5.91 32.45 7.83
C LYS A 6 5.80 33.97 7.82
N GLU A 7 4.58 34.50 7.90
CA GLU A 7 4.34 35.88 8.30
C GLU A 7 3.91 35.91 9.77
N SER A 8 4.64 36.72 10.52
CA SER A 8 4.56 36.95 11.96
C SER A 8 3.24 37.58 12.38
N THR A 9 2.55 36.95 13.32
CA THR A 9 1.41 37.50 14.05
C THR A 9 1.84 38.61 15.00
N LEU A 10 1.52 39.86 14.66
CA LEU A 10 1.37 40.96 15.62
C LEU A 10 -0.08 41.42 15.59
N GLY A 11 -0.72 41.39 16.76
CA GLY A 11 -2.14 41.64 16.94
C GLY A 11 -2.55 43.05 16.57
N PHE A 12 -3.58 43.15 15.72
CA PHE A 12 -4.40 44.34 15.58
C PHE A 12 -5.86 43.91 15.59
N ALA A 13 -6.65 44.47 16.52
CA ALA A 13 -8.08 44.21 16.65
C ALA A 13 -8.78 44.48 15.31
N GLY A 14 -9.46 43.45 14.79
CA GLY A 14 -9.95 43.40 13.41
C GLY A 14 -11.07 44.41 13.15
N ARG A 15 -10.86 45.23 12.11
CA ARG A 15 -11.97 45.92 11.41
C ARG A 15 -12.92 44.85 10.84
N PRO A 16 -14.25 45.08 10.81
CA PRO A 16 -15.18 44.15 10.17
C PRO A 16 -14.81 43.96 8.71
N LYS A 17 -14.67 42.69 8.27
CA LYS A 17 -14.40 42.35 6.86
C LYS A 17 -15.51 42.95 6.00
N LEU A 18 -15.15 43.79 5.03
CA LEU A 18 -16.10 44.30 4.03
C LEU A 18 -16.68 43.10 3.27
N ARG A 19 -17.99 42.85 3.42
CA ARG A 19 -18.69 41.76 2.73
C ARG A 19 -18.84 42.12 1.25
N THR A 20 -18.45 41.20 0.36
CA THR A 20 -18.56 41.41 -1.09
C THR A 20 -20.02 41.30 -1.55
N LYS A 21 -20.33 41.84 -2.73
CA LYS A 21 -21.67 41.68 -3.33
C LYS A 21 -22.02 40.21 -3.55
N PHE A 22 -21.01 39.41 -3.91
CA PHE A 22 -21.13 37.96 -4.04
C PHE A 22 -21.58 37.31 -2.74
N TYR A 23 -20.91 37.64 -1.62
CA TYR A 23 -21.29 37.17 -0.29
C TYR A 23 -22.75 37.50 0.05
N ALA A 24 -23.17 38.75 -0.16
CA ALA A 24 -24.54 39.17 0.15
C ALA A 24 -25.59 38.40 -0.68
N SER A 25 -25.32 38.19 -1.97
CA SER A 25 -26.19 37.41 -2.85
C SER A 25 -26.33 35.95 -2.41
N ILE A 26 -25.22 35.26 -2.13
CA ILE A 26 -25.26 33.86 -1.69
C ILE A 26 -25.91 33.74 -0.31
N ALA A 27 -25.62 34.66 0.61
CA ALA A 27 -26.22 34.64 1.95
C ALA A 27 -27.74 34.81 1.91
N SER A 28 -28.24 35.69 1.04
CA SER A 28 -29.68 35.88 0.81
C SER A 28 -30.33 34.60 0.28
N LEU A 29 -29.72 33.95 -0.73
CA LEU A 29 -30.21 32.68 -1.28
C LEU A 29 -30.20 31.55 -0.24
N ALA A 30 -29.14 31.46 0.57
CA ALA A 30 -28.98 30.47 1.65
C ALA A 30 -29.92 30.70 2.83
N ALA A 31 -30.41 31.93 3.02
CA ALA A 31 -31.43 32.28 4.01
C ALA A 31 -32.87 32.01 3.51
N GLY A 32 -33.04 31.59 2.25
CA GLY A 32 -34.33 31.31 1.64
C GLY A 32 -35.03 32.57 1.11
N GLU A 33 -34.32 33.69 1.00
CA GLU A 33 -34.85 34.88 0.32
C GLU A 33 -34.85 34.65 -1.20
N GLN A 34 -35.83 35.24 -1.89
CA GLN A 34 -35.92 35.23 -3.34
C GLN A 34 -35.92 36.68 -3.85
N PRO A 35 -34.74 37.29 -4.05
CA PRO A 35 -34.62 38.72 -4.38
C PRO A 35 -35.31 39.15 -5.68
N TRP A 36 -35.71 38.19 -6.51
CA TRP A 36 -36.45 38.41 -7.76
C TRP A 36 -37.98 38.43 -7.57
N GLU A 37 -38.50 38.00 -6.43
CA GLU A 37 -39.92 38.12 -6.12
C GLU A 37 -40.21 39.54 -5.61
N ILE A 38 -40.94 40.33 -6.40
CA ILE A 38 -41.38 41.66 -6.00
C ILE A 38 -42.51 41.46 -4.97
N HIS A 39 -42.27 41.74 -3.69
CA HIS A 39 -43.33 41.74 -2.68
C HIS A 39 -44.37 42.82 -3.03
N SER A 40 -45.53 42.40 -3.53
CA SER A 40 -46.72 43.25 -3.64
C SER A 40 -47.53 43.17 -2.35
N GLU A 41 -47.14 43.91 -1.31
CA GLU A 41 -48.06 44.24 -0.22
C GLU A 41 -48.13 45.76 -0.04
N GLY A 42 -49.34 46.29 -0.16
CA GLY A 42 -49.63 47.72 -0.10
C GLY A 42 -50.03 48.21 1.29
N THR A 43 -49.97 49.56 1.43
CA THR A 43 -50.57 50.44 2.46
C THR A 43 -49.97 50.35 3.88
N GLY A 44 -49.37 51.35 4.54
CA GLY A 44 -49.07 52.80 4.43
C GLY A 44 -48.68 53.29 5.86
N PRO A 45 -48.47 54.58 6.21
CA PRO A 45 -48.19 55.79 5.41
C PRO A 45 -46.90 56.55 5.86
N LEU A 46 -46.31 57.36 4.96
CA LEU A 46 -45.81 58.75 5.19
C LEU A 46 -44.86 59.19 4.06
N GLY A 47 -45.15 60.35 3.46
CA GLY A 47 -44.11 61.16 2.80
C GLY A 47 -44.23 61.44 1.29
N SER A 48 -45.35 62.04 0.86
CA SER A 48 -45.45 63.10 -0.17
C SER A 48 -44.36 63.22 -1.27
N SER A 49 -44.72 63.00 -2.53
CA SER A 49 -45.00 64.13 -3.46
C SER A 49 -45.62 63.65 -4.77
N ARG A 50 -46.64 64.38 -5.21
CA ARG A 50 -47.49 64.13 -6.38
C ARG A 50 -46.78 64.47 -7.69
N ARG A 51 -46.99 63.65 -8.72
CA ARG A 51 -47.52 64.16 -10.00
C ARG A 51 -48.27 63.06 -10.74
N ALA A 52 -49.58 63.20 -10.79
CA ALA A 52 -50.46 62.43 -11.65
C ALA A 52 -50.48 63.06 -13.04
N SER A 53 -50.42 62.24 -14.09
CA SER A 53 -51.05 62.51 -15.38
C SER A 53 -51.49 61.20 -16.00
N SER A 54 -52.81 61.06 -16.04
CA SER A 54 -53.62 60.02 -16.64
C SER A 54 -53.40 59.90 -18.15
N ALA A 55 -53.49 58.69 -18.69
CA ALA A 55 -54.47 58.30 -19.72
C ALA A 55 -54.05 57.00 -20.42
N SER A 56 -55.01 56.09 -20.50
CA SER A 56 -55.01 54.83 -21.20
C SER A 56 -55.16 54.98 -22.72
N ASN A 57 -54.80 53.90 -23.41
CA ASN A 57 -55.17 53.50 -24.78
C ASN A 57 -54.40 54.14 -25.95
N LEU A 58 -53.56 53.33 -26.62
CA LEU A 58 -53.73 53.10 -28.06
C LEU A 58 -53.08 51.78 -28.50
N ALA A 59 -53.66 51.23 -29.56
CA ALA A 59 -53.55 49.88 -30.07
C ALA A 59 -52.24 49.56 -30.80
N SER A 60 -52.03 48.25 -30.96
CA SER A 60 -51.35 47.56 -32.06
C SER A 60 -50.45 48.37 -33.00
N SER A 61 -49.15 48.09 -32.96
CA SER A 61 -48.35 48.09 -34.20
C SER A 61 -47.39 46.89 -34.21
N SER A 62 -47.52 46.11 -35.27
CA SER A 62 -46.66 45.01 -35.65
C SER A 62 -45.26 45.54 -35.95
N GLY A 63 -44.27 45.06 -35.19
CA GLY A 63 -42.86 45.26 -35.45
C GLY A 63 -42.13 43.96 -35.14
N LYS A 64 -41.84 43.17 -36.18
CA LYS A 64 -40.97 41.98 -36.10
C LYS A 64 -39.57 42.40 -35.68
N ALA A 65 -39.30 42.36 -34.37
CA ALA A 65 -37.95 42.28 -33.84
C ALA A 65 -37.76 40.86 -33.32
N SER A 66 -36.86 40.12 -33.96
CA SER A 66 -36.38 38.82 -33.51
C SER A 66 -35.56 38.97 -32.23
N GLY A 67 -36.21 39.35 -31.13
CA GLY A 67 -35.63 39.35 -29.79
C GLY A 67 -35.98 38.05 -29.09
N LYS A 68 -34.97 37.30 -28.64
CA LYS A 68 -35.16 36.25 -27.64
C LYS A 68 -36.01 36.84 -26.51
N ALA A 69 -37.08 36.17 -26.11
CA ALA A 69 -37.99 36.63 -25.07
C ALA A 69 -37.21 37.11 -23.84
N PRO A 70 -37.66 38.15 -23.11
CA PRO A 70 -36.97 38.61 -21.93
C PRO A 70 -36.89 37.46 -20.92
N SER A 71 -35.65 37.07 -20.59
CA SER A 71 -35.36 36.12 -19.52
C SER A 71 -36.14 36.51 -18.25
N GLY A 72 -36.75 35.54 -17.57
CA GLY A 72 -37.56 35.81 -16.38
C GLY A 72 -36.76 36.52 -15.26
N PRO A 73 -37.42 37.17 -14.28
CA PRO A 73 -36.76 37.94 -13.22
C PRO A 73 -35.65 37.17 -12.47
N ARG A 74 -35.92 35.89 -12.16
CA ARG A 74 -34.97 34.97 -11.54
C ARG A 74 -33.72 34.69 -12.39
N GLN A 75 -33.94 34.40 -13.67
CA GLN A 75 -32.87 34.11 -14.63
C GLN A 75 -31.94 35.31 -14.79
N ARG A 76 -32.51 36.53 -14.84
CA ARG A 76 -31.72 37.77 -14.90
C ARG A 76 -30.87 37.98 -13.65
N TYR A 77 -31.44 37.75 -12.46
CA TYR A 77 -30.70 37.84 -11.20
C TYR A 77 -29.49 36.90 -11.19
N PHE A 78 -29.66 35.64 -11.61
CA PHE A 78 -28.55 34.69 -11.69
C PHE A 78 -27.50 35.06 -12.74
N LEU A 79 -27.90 35.61 -13.90
CA LEU A 79 -26.95 36.11 -14.89
C LEU A 79 -26.09 37.27 -14.34
N ASP A 80 -26.69 38.15 -13.54
CA ASP A 80 -25.97 39.25 -12.89
C ASP A 80 -25.03 38.71 -11.79
N LEU A 81 -25.46 37.70 -11.02
CA LEU A 81 -24.63 37.02 -10.03
C LEU A 81 -23.42 36.32 -10.67
N LEU A 82 -23.60 35.64 -11.81
CA LEU A 82 -22.53 34.95 -12.53
C LEU A 82 -21.56 35.90 -13.26
N CYS A 83 -21.82 37.20 -13.26
CA CYS A 83 -20.83 38.21 -13.65
C CYS A 83 -19.80 38.49 -12.55
N LEU A 84 -20.10 38.15 -11.29
CA LEU A 84 -19.22 38.39 -10.15
C LEU A 84 -18.15 37.29 -10.04
N PRO A 85 -16.93 37.63 -9.59
CA PRO A 85 -15.93 36.62 -9.29
C PRO A 85 -16.43 35.71 -8.16
N VAL A 86 -16.27 34.40 -8.36
CA VAL A 86 -16.75 33.39 -7.41
C VAL A 86 -15.73 33.19 -6.30
N GLU A 87 -16.15 33.42 -5.05
CA GLU A 87 -15.35 33.19 -3.86
C GLU A 87 -15.67 31.81 -3.27
N GLN A 88 -14.84 30.79 -3.57
CA GLN A 88 -15.07 29.40 -3.15
C GLN A 88 -15.23 29.26 -1.62
N ALA A 89 -14.43 29.98 -0.84
CA ALA A 89 -14.51 29.97 0.62
C ALA A 89 -15.85 30.52 1.16
N THR A 90 -16.49 31.44 0.43
CA THR A 90 -17.81 31.96 0.79
C THR A 90 -18.91 30.93 0.53
N LEU A 91 -18.78 30.17 -0.57
CA LEU A 91 -19.73 29.09 -0.86
C LEU A 91 -19.66 28.00 0.21
N SER A 92 -18.47 27.56 0.63
CA SER A 92 -18.33 26.59 1.73
C SER A 92 -18.84 27.17 3.06
N GLU A 93 -18.46 28.40 3.44
CA GLU A 93 -18.91 29.05 4.67
C GLU A 93 -20.44 29.11 4.79
N LEU A 94 -21.14 29.41 3.69
CA LEU A 94 -22.60 29.62 3.70
C LEU A 94 -23.41 28.34 3.45
N LEU A 95 -22.88 27.38 2.68
CA LEU A 95 -23.61 26.17 2.30
C LEU A 95 -23.30 24.97 3.21
N ASP A 96 -22.12 24.90 3.84
CA ASP A 96 -21.77 23.80 4.75
C ASP A 96 -22.70 23.71 5.99
N PRO A 97 -23.10 24.83 6.63
CA PRO A 97 -24.01 24.79 7.78
C PRO A 97 -25.40 24.23 7.45
N ILE A 98 -25.83 24.27 6.19
CA ILE A 98 -27.13 23.79 5.76
C ILE A 98 -27.13 22.26 5.81
N SER A 99 -27.92 21.67 6.69
CA SER A 99 -27.96 20.22 6.85
C SER A 99 -28.61 19.51 5.64
N ALA A 100 -28.24 18.25 5.40
CA ALA A 100 -28.89 17.41 4.40
C ALA A 100 -30.41 17.30 4.62
N ARG A 101 -30.83 17.25 5.89
CA ARG A 101 -32.23 17.18 6.28
C ARG A 101 -33.01 18.45 5.92
N ALA A 102 -32.39 19.63 6.08
CA ALA A 102 -33.00 20.90 5.69
C ALA A 102 -33.24 20.93 4.17
N LEU A 103 -32.24 20.56 3.37
CA LEU A 103 -32.37 20.52 1.91
C LEU A 103 -33.46 19.56 1.40
N LEU A 104 -33.81 18.53 2.18
CA LEU A 104 -34.87 17.57 1.86
C LEU A 104 -36.23 17.92 2.47
N SER A 105 -36.35 19.05 3.19
CA SER A 105 -37.64 19.48 3.74
C SER A 105 -38.66 19.75 2.63
N SER A 106 -39.89 19.29 2.83
CA SER A 106 -41.01 19.49 1.90
C SER A 106 -41.74 20.82 2.09
N SER A 107 -41.49 21.54 3.19
CA SER A 107 -42.18 22.78 3.50
C SER A 107 -41.30 23.79 4.24
N GLY A 108 -41.69 25.07 4.16
CA GLY A 108 -41.03 26.19 4.83
C GLY A 108 -39.83 26.76 4.07
N THR A 109 -39.06 27.59 4.77
CA THR A 109 -37.87 28.28 4.24
C THR A 109 -36.83 27.31 3.67
N ASP A 110 -36.69 26.14 4.28
CA ASP A 110 -35.75 25.10 3.86
C ASP A 110 -36.03 24.56 2.44
N ALA A 111 -37.31 24.46 2.05
CA ALA A 111 -37.69 24.06 0.69
C ALA A 111 -37.34 25.16 -0.34
N VAL A 112 -37.43 26.43 0.07
CA VAL A 112 -37.04 27.59 -0.74
C VAL A 112 -35.52 27.65 -0.90
N VAL A 113 -34.77 27.37 0.16
CA VAL A 113 -33.30 27.25 0.14
C VAL A 113 -32.87 26.16 -0.84
N ARG A 114 -33.50 24.98 -0.81
CA ARG A 114 -33.25 23.91 -1.80
C ARG A 114 -33.47 24.43 -3.21
N ASP A 115 -34.64 25.04 -3.48
CA ASP A 115 -34.99 25.51 -4.82
C ASP A 115 -34.03 26.61 -5.32
N ASN A 116 -33.61 27.52 -4.44
CA ASN A 116 -32.62 28.54 -4.73
C ASN A 116 -31.28 27.93 -5.17
N ILE A 117 -30.76 26.99 -4.39
CA ILE A 117 -29.46 26.34 -4.67
C ILE A 117 -29.54 25.49 -5.94
N GLY A 118 -30.57 24.64 -6.07
CA GLY A 118 -30.75 23.78 -7.24
C GLY A 118 -30.97 24.57 -8.53
N SER A 119 -31.73 25.66 -8.48
CA SER A 119 -31.95 26.53 -9.65
C SER A 119 -30.70 27.34 -10.02
N LEU A 120 -29.91 27.80 -9.04
CA LEU A 120 -28.63 28.44 -9.32
C LEU A 120 -27.65 27.45 -9.98
N TRP A 121 -27.62 26.20 -9.52
CA TRP A 121 -26.78 25.15 -10.11
C TRP A 121 -27.18 24.85 -11.57
N ARG A 122 -28.49 24.67 -11.85
CA ARG A 122 -29.00 24.47 -13.23
C ARG A 122 -28.73 25.68 -14.13
N GLU A 123 -28.91 26.89 -13.60
CA GLU A 123 -28.63 28.12 -14.36
C GLU A 123 -27.12 28.26 -14.66
N ALA A 124 -26.25 27.97 -13.69
CA ALA A 124 -24.80 27.94 -13.92
C ALA A 124 -24.42 26.89 -14.98
N SER A 125 -25.02 25.70 -14.94
CA SER A 125 -24.86 24.68 -15.99
C SER A 125 -25.25 25.20 -17.37
N ARG A 126 -26.37 25.95 -17.48
CA ARG A 126 -26.78 26.57 -18.74
C ARG A 126 -25.83 27.67 -19.20
N VAL A 127 -25.45 28.58 -18.31
CA VAL A 127 -24.55 29.71 -18.60
C VAL A 127 -23.14 29.26 -18.97
N TRP A 128 -22.66 28.16 -18.41
CA TRP A 128 -21.38 27.58 -18.84
C TRP A 128 -21.40 27.23 -20.34
N ARG A 129 -22.50 26.69 -20.86
CA ARG A 129 -22.61 26.29 -22.27
C ARG A 129 -22.97 27.42 -23.22
N GLU A 130 -23.76 28.40 -22.76
CA GLU A 130 -24.37 29.44 -23.62
C GLU A 130 -23.79 30.85 -23.40
N GLY A 131 -23.08 31.07 -22.31
CA GLY A 131 -22.62 32.39 -21.87
C GLY A 131 -21.28 32.83 -22.49
N ASP A 132 -20.95 34.10 -22.28
CA ASP A 132 -19.65 34.68 -22.65
C ASP A 132 -18.53 34.10 -21.77
N ALA A 133 -17.26 34.19 -22.21
CA ALA A 133 -16.13 33.54 -21.53
C ALA A 133 -15.98 33.85 -20.03
N THR A 134 -16.21 35.10 -19.63
CA THR A 134 -16.13 35.49 -18.21
C THR A 134 -17.24 34.82 -17.39
N ARG A 135 -18.47 34.85 -17.90
CA ARG A 135 -19.62 34.19 -17.27
C ARG A 135 -19.47 32.67 -17.28
N SER A 136 -18.92 32.08 -18.34
CA SER A 136 -18.68 30.64 -18.41
C SER A 136 -17.63 30.19 -17.40
N SER A 137 -16.55 30.97 -17.22
CA SER A 137 -15.52 30.69 -16.22
C SER A 137 -16.08 30.76 -14.80
N ASN A 138 -16.83 31.83 -14.48
CA ASN A 138 -17.50 31.97 -13.18
C ASN A 138 -18.56 30.89 -12.97
N ALA A 139 -19.27 30.47 -14.01
CA ALA A 139 -20.25 29.39 -13.93
C ALA A 139 -19.59 28.04 -13.57
N VAL A 140 -18.42 27.71 -14.14
CA VAL A 140 -17.67 26.50 -13.76
C VAL A 140 -17.23 26.56 -12.30
N GLU A 141 -16.71 27.70 -11.84
CA GLU A 141 -16.34 27.90 -10.43
C GLU A 141 -17.57 27.75 -9.51
N MET A 142 -18.72 28.33 -9.88
CA MET A 142 -19.97 28.19 -9.14
C MET A 142 -20.44 26.74 -9.06
N LEU A 143 -20.41 26.00 -10.18
CA LEU A 143 -20.75 24.58 -10.22
C LEU A 143 -19.82 23.77 -9.31
N HIS A 144 -18.51 24.05 -9.33
CA HIS A 144 -17.54 23.39 -8.46
C HIS A 144 -17.85 23.62 -6.98
N GLY A 145 -18.09 24.86 -6.57
CA GLY A 145 -18.38 25.19 -5.17
C GLY A 145 -19.70 24.62 -4.66
N ILE A 146 -20.79 24.78 -5.43
CA ILE A 146 -22.09 24.21 -5.06
C ILE A 146 -22.03 22.68 -5.04
N SER A 147 -21.47 22.04 -6.07
CA SER A 147 -21.33 20.58 -6.09
C SER A 147 -20.49 20.09 -4.91
N GLY A 148 -19.42 20.78 -4.53
CA GLY A 148 -18.59 20.42 -3.38
C GLY A 148 -19.36 20.46 -2.06
N ALA A 149 -20.11 21.54 -1.83
CA ALA A 149 -20.90 21.73 -0.61
C ALA A 149 -22.09 20.76 -0.51
N ILE A 150 -22.69 20.37 -1.63
CA ILE A 150 -23.85 19.45 -1.65
C ILE A 150 -23.40 17.99 -1.60
N LEU A 151 -22.43 17.58 -2.43
CA LEU A 151 -22.00 16.18 -2.51
C LEU A 151 -21.31 15.68 -1.23
N SER A 152 -20.72 16.58 -0.44
CA SER A 152 -20.11 16.25 0.86
C SER A 152 -21.12 15.93 1.96
N LYS A 153 -22.42 16.23 1.75
CA LYS A 153 -23.47 16.01 2.74
C LYS A 153 -23.86 14.53 2.84
N ARG A 154 -24.23 14.11 4.06
CA ARG A 154 -24.70 12.74 4.34
C ARG A 154 -26.20 12.61 4.11
N PHE A 155 -26.54 12.13 2.93
CA PHE A 155 -27.91 11.82 2.51
C PHE A 155 -28.29 10.36 2.83
N SER A 156 -29.58 10.11 3.07
CA SER A 156 -30.11 8.76 3.33
C SER A 156 -30.12 7.90 2.07
N ASN A 157 -30.68 8.44 0.98
CA ASN A 157 -30.71 7.81 -0.33
C ASN A 157 -29.83 8.65 -1.25
N TYR A 158 -28.51 8.54 -1.07
CA TYR A 158 -27.54 9.49 -1.63
C TYR A 158 -27.80 9.90 -3.07
N ALA A 159 -27.96 8.95 -3.99
CA ALA A 159 -28.23 9.24 -5.40
C ALA A 159 -29.56 10.00 -5.61
N PHE A 160 -30.64 9.51 -5.01
CA PHE A 160 -31.98 10.11 -5.15
C PHE A 160 -32.06 11.50 -4.53
N ASP A 161 -31.46 11.68 -3.36
CA ASP A 161 -31.45 12.94 -2.62
C ASP A 161 -30.63 14.00 -3.36
N VAL A 162 -29.48 13.62 -3.96
CA VAL A 162 -28.68 14.51 -4.82
C VAL A 162 -29.46 14.91 -6.09
N ILE A 163 -30.18 13.97 -6.71
CA ILE A 163 -31.07 14.25 -7.86
C ILE A 163 -32.12 15.29 -7.46
N HIS A 164 -32.80 15.08 -6.33
CA HIS A 164 -33.86 15.96 -5.86
C HIS A 164 -33.36 17.38 -5.54
N VAL A 165 -32.14 17.52 -5.01
CA VAL A 165 -31.55 18.82 -4.68
C VAL A 165 -31.03 19.57 -5.91
N LEU A 166 -30.29 18.89 -6.81
CA LEU A 166 -29.59 19.56 -7.91
C LEU A 166 -30.40 19.61 -9.21
N ALA A 167 -31.07 18.52 -9.57
CA ALA A 167 -31.87 18.43 -10.79
C ALA A 167 -33.35 18.78 -10.56
N GLY A 168 -33.78 19.00 -9.32
CA GLY A 168 -35.18 19.33 -8.99
C GLY A 168 -36.14 18.13 -9.00
N GLY A 169 -35.77 17.01 -9.62
CA GLY A 169 -36.55 15.79 -9.64
C GLY A 169 -35.97 14.72 -10.58
N MET A 170 -36.54 13.53 -10.56
CA MET A 170 -36.09 12.40 -11.38
C MET A 170 -36.29 12.66 -12.88
N ASP A 171 -37.38 13.35 -13.25
CA ASP A 171 -37.75 13.60 -14.65
C ASP A 171 -36.72 14.48 -15.38
N GLU A 172 -36.05 15.38 -14.66
CA GLU A 172 -35.03 16.29 -15.20
C GLU A 172 -33.60 15.73 -15.05
N ALA A 173 -33.39 14.71 -14.22
CA ALA A 173 -32.07 14.18 -13.87
C ALA A 173 -31.26 13.73 -15.08
N ASP A 174 -31.89 12.97 -15.98
CA ASP A 174 -31.25 12.45 -17.19
C ASP A 174 -30.78 13.56 -18.14
N ASN A 175 -31.51 14.67 -18.18
CA ASN A 175 -31.18 15.85 -18.96
C ASN A 175 -30.05 16.63 -18.30
N GLU A 176 -30.21 17.02 -17.03
CA GLU A 176 -29.26 17.88 -16.34
C GLU A 176 -27.87 17.22 -16.17
N PHE A 177 -27.81 15.96 -15.74
CA PHE A 177 -26.53 15.24 -15.61
C PHE A 177 -25.95 14.82 -16.96
N GLY A 178 -26.81 14.53 -17.94
CA GLY A 178 -26.35 14.30 -19.32
C GLY A 178 -25.69 15.53 -19.94
N LEU A 179 -26.27 16.72 -19.69
CA LEU A 179 -25.72 18.01 -20.11
C LEU A 179 -24.43 18.36 -19.36
N LEU A 180 -24.34 18.05 -18.07
CA LEU A 180 -23.12 18.22 -17.28
C LEU A 180 -21.95 17.41 -17.88
N VAL A 181 -22.15 16.10 -18.08
CA VAL A 181 -21.11 15.22 -18.64
C VAL A 181 -20.72 15.65 -20.05
N THR A 182 -21.70 16.07 -20.85
CA THR A 182 -21.48 16.66 -22.18
C THR A 182 -20.61 17.91 -22.12
N ALA A 183 -20.92 18.85 -21.23
CA ALA A 183 -20.16 20.08 -21.10
C ALA A 183 -18.73 19.84 -20.58
N ILE A 184 -18.54 18.87 -19.68
CA ILE A 184 -17.21 18.43 -19.23
C ILE A 184 -16.40 17.92 -20.42
N ASP A 185 -16.99 17.01 -21.21
CA ASP A 185 -16.37 16.44 -22.40
C ASP A 185 -15.96 17.52 -23.41
N ASP A 186 -16.90 18.40 -23.78
CA ASP A 186 -16.67 19.47 -24.75
C ASP A 186 -15.58 20.46 -24.29
N ALA A 187 -15.48 20.74 -22.98
CA ALA A 187 -14.50 21.65 -22.43
C ALA A 187 -13.09 21.05 -22.31
N LEU A 188 -12.98 19.72 -22.09
CA LEU A 188 -11.70 19.02 -22.07
C LEU A 188 -11.13 18.77 -23.47
N GLN A 189 -12.00 18.66 -24.49
CA GLN A 189 -11.59 18.59 -25.89
C GLN A 189 -10.86 19.87 -26.34
N GLU A 190 -10.21 19.84 -27.50
CA GLU A 190 -9.53 21.02 -28.04
C GLU A 190 -10.46 22.25 -28.03
N PRO A 191 -9.98 23.43 -27.58
CA PRO A 191 -10.78 24.65 -27.64
C PRO A 191 -11.22 24.84 -29.09
N SER A 192 -12.51 24.62 -29.32
CA SER A 192 -13.10 24.59 -30.64
C SER A 192 -12.59 25.75 -31.47
N LYS A 193 -12.18 25.47 -32.71
CA LYS A 193 -11.83 26.48 -33.74
C LYS A 193 -12.88 27.60 -33.87
N ARG A 194 -14.10 27.38 -33.35
CA ARG A 194 -15.20 28.33 -33.19
C ARG A 194 -14.85 29.61 -32.43
N ASN A 195 -13.89 29.61 -31.50
CA ASN A 195 -13.51 30.81 -30.71
C ASN A 195 -12.24 31.53 -31.17
N ARG A 196 -11.39 30.92 -32.03
CA ARG A 196 -10.17 31.59 -32.53
C ARG A 196 -10.46 32.68 -33.56
N GLN A 197 -11.59 32.60 -34.27
CA GLN A 197 -11.92 33.56 -35.33
C GLN A 197 -12.36 34.94 -34.82
N ALA A 198 -12.55 35.12 -33.50
CA ALA A 198 -13.22 36.31 -32.93
C ALA A 198 -12.41 37.10 -31.89
N ARG A 199 -11.20 36.68 -31.49
CA ARG A 199 -10.44 37.34 -30.40
C ARG A 199 -9.09 37.86 -30.88
N SER A 200 -8.90 39.18 -30.79
CA SER A 200 -7.67 39.89 -31.15
C SER A 200 -6.56 39.81 -30.09
N ASP A 201 -6.87 39.35 -28.88
CA ASP A 201 -5.93 39.29 -27.74
C ASP A 201 -5.66 37.83 -27.34
N ALA A 202 -4.67 37.20 -27.98
CA ALA A 202 -4.43 35.75 -27.88
C ALA A 202 -3.88 35.29 -26.52
N LEU A 203 -2.95 36.04 -25.91
CA LEU A 203 -2.17 35.57 -24.74
C LEU A 203 -2.97 35.51 -23.43
N SER A 204 -3.85 36.49 -23.18
CA SER A 204 -4.70 36.51 -21.97
C SER A 204 -5.88 35.53 -22.08
N SER A 205 -6.37 35.28 -23.29
CA SER A 205 -7.41 34.28 -23.54
C SER A 205 -6.88 32.86 -23.28
N GLU A 206 -5.66 32.54 -23.73
CA GLU A 206 -5.08 31.20 -23.52
C GLU A 206 -4.92 30.83 -22.05
N GLN A 207 -4.44 31.76 -21.20
CA GLN A 207 -4.28 31.49 -19.77
C GLN A 207 -5.63 31.30 -19.06
N SER A 208 -6.65 32.08 -19.43
CA SER A 208 -8.00 31.93 -18.88
C SER A 208 -8.63 30.60 -19.29
N ASP A 209 -8.40 30.16 -20.53
CA ASP A 209 -8.92 28.90 -21.05
C ASP A 209 -8.28 27.69 -20.34
N VAL A 210 -6.96 27.72 -20.09
CA VAL A 210 -6.25 26.67 -19.33
C VAL A 210 -6.74 26.57 -17.88
N GLN A 211 -6.93 27.71 -17.21
CA GLN A 211 -7.47 27.74 -15.84
C GLN A 211 -8.90 27.17 -15.79
N GLN A 212 -9.74 27.53 -16.76
CA GLN A 212 -11.10 27.00 -16.87
C GLN A 212 -11.07 25.47 -17.10
N GLN A 213 -10.23 24.97 -18.02
CA GLN A 213 -10.09 23.53 -18.26
C GLN A 213 -9.64 22.76 -17.02
N ARG A 214 -8.67 23.30 -16.28
CA ARG A 214 -8.25 22.71 -15.00
C ARG A 214 -9.39 22.66 -13.99
N ARG A 215 -10.23 23.70 -13.91
CA ARG A 215 -11.40 23.69 -13.03
C ARG A 215 -12.48 22.70 -13.47
N VAL A 216 -12.70 22.55 -14.76
CA VAL A 216 -13.58 21.51 -15.31
C VAL A 216 -13.08 20.11 -14.95
N LEU A 217 -11.76 19.89 -15.05
CA LEU A 217 -11.12 18.63 -14.66
C LEU A 217 -11.35 18.34 -13.17
N GLN A 218 -11.13 19.32 -12.30
CA GLN A 218 -11.39 19.22 -10.86
C GLN A 218 -12.87 18.99 -10.54
N LEU A 219 -13.78 19.63 -11.25
CA LEU A 219 -15.22 19.38 -11.14
C LEU A 219 -15.57 17.93 -11.48
N ALA A 220 -15.00 17.37 -12.56
CA ALA A 220 -15.22 15.97 -12.93
C ALA A 220 -14.70 14.99 -11.86
N ILE A 221 -13.50 15.25 -11.33
CA ILE A 221 -12.91 14.45 -10.24
C ILE A 221 -13.75 14.55 -8.96
N LEU A 222 -14.20 15.76 -8.59
CA LEU A 222 -15.07 16.01 -7.45
C LEU A 222 -16.34 15.16 -7.53
N TRP A 223 -17.01 15.17 -8.69
CA TRP A 223 -18.18 14.35 -8.93
C TRP A 223 -17.86 12.85 -8.82
N LEU A 224 -16.85 12.35 -9.53
CA LEU A 224 -16.51 10.92 -9.54
C LEU A 224 -16.02 10.38 -8.20
N SER A 225 -15.38 11.20 -7.38
CA SER A 225 -14.96 10.84 -6.02
C SER A 225 -16.13 10.62 -5.07
N HIS A 226 -17.29 11.25 -5.31
CA HIS A 226 -18.49 11.13 -4.50
C HIS A 226 -19.50 10.13 -5.08
N VAL A 227 -19.73 10.21 -6.39
CA VAL A 227 -20.79 9.50 -7.10
C VAL A 227 -20.35 8.14 -7.61
N GLY A 228 -19.05 7.87 -7.72
CA GLY A 228 -18.51 6.69 -8.40
C GLY A 228 -18.95 5.31 -7.88
N SER A 229 -19.44 5.21 -6.64
CA SER A 229 -20.00 3.99 -6.03
C SER A 229 -21.53 3.97 -5.98
N THR A 230 -22.21 4.88 -6.69
CA THR A 230 -23.67 5.06 -6.67
C THR A 230 -24.26 4.90 -8.08
N SER A 231 -25.59 4.82 -8.20
CA SER A 231 -26.26 4.73 -9.51
C SER A 231 -26.01 5.95 -10.41
N LEU A 232 -25.69 7.12 -9.83
CA LEU A 232 -25.34 8.32 -10.59
C LEU A 232 -24.03 8.15 -11.41
N ALA A 233 -23.19 7.17 -11.09
CA ALA A 233 -22.00 6.85 -11.87
C ALA A 233 -22.33 6.43 -13.32
N ALA A 234 -23.56 5.94 -13.57
CA ALA A 234 -24.03 5.54 -14.89
C ALA A 234 -23.97 6.69 -15.91
N TYR A 235 -24.17 7.94 -15.47
CA TYR A 235 -24.09 9.12 -16.34
C TYR A 235 -22.67 9.34 -16.90
N PHE A 236 -21.65 9.05 -16.09
CA PHE A 236 -20.24 9.16 -16.50
C PHE A 236 -19.76 7.94 -17.31
N ALA A 237 -20.48 6.81 -17.21
CA ALA A 237 -20.16 5.53 -17.83
C ALA A 237 -20.67 5.35 -19.28
N GLY A 238 -21.89 5.81 -19.57
CA GLY A 238 -22.65 5.27 -20.72
C GLY A 238 -22.81 6.16 -21.96
N LYS A 239 -22.67 7.48 -21.88
CA LYS A 239 -23.08 8.39 -22.98
C LYS A 239 -21.93 9.05 -23.75
N ARG A 240 -20.82 9.36 -23.08
CA ARG A 240 -19.69 10.09 -23.66
C ARG A 240 -18.37 9.49 -23.25
N ASP A 241 -17.38 9.75 -24.08
CA ASP A 241 -16.06 9.18 -23.94
C ASP A 241 -15.08 10.17 -23.30
N LEU A 242 -15.22 10.31 -21.98
CA LEU A 242 -14.36 11.22 -21.20
C LEU A 242 -12.89 10.79 -21.20
N TYR A 243 -12.60 9.52 -21.52
CA TYR A 243 -11.24 9.00 -21.56
C TYR A 243 -10.45 9.60 -22.71
N ALA A 244 -11.04 9.70 -23.92
CA ALA A 244 -10.38 10.32 -25.06
C ALA A 244 -10.12 11.82 -24.81
N SER A 245 -11.10 12.54 -24.27
CA SER A 245 -10.98 13.97 -23.97
C SER A 245 -9.93 14.24 -22.88
N CYS A 246 -9.90 13.42 -21.83
CA CYS A 246 -8.88 13.51 -20.79
C CYS A 246 -7.48 13.16 -21.32
N SER A 247 -7.35 12.12 -22.15
CA SER A 247 -6.07 11.77 -22.79
C SER A 247 -5.55 12.88 -23.70
N SER A 248 -6.45 13.52 -24.46
CA SER A 248 -6.11 14.69 -25.30
C SER A 248 -5.71 15.91 -24.47
N TYR A 249 -6.32 16.13 -23.31
CA TYR A 249 -5.88 17.15 -22.36
C TYR A 249 -4.49 16.83 -21.79
N LEU A 250 -4.26 15.57 -21.40
CA LEU A 250 -3.00 15.09 -20.84
C LEU A 250 -1.83 15.26 -21.82
N SER A 251 -2.02 14.97 -23.12
CA SER A 251 -0.96 15.11 -24.13
C SER A 251 -0.58 16.57 -24.43
N ARG A 252 -1.40 17.55 -24.03
CA ARG A 252 -1.17 18.98 -24.25
C ARG A 252 -0.62 19.71 -23.03
N THR A 253 -0.82 19.17 -21.83
CA THR A 253 -0.40 19.85 -20.61
C THR A 253 1.06 19.58 -20.28
N THR A 254 1.73 20.60 -19.74
CA THR A 254 3.12 20.53 -19.26
C THR A 254 3.22 20.68 -17.74
N SER A 255 2.12 21.02 -17.07
CA SER A 255 2.07 21.22 -15.62
C SER A 255 1.90 19.90 -14.89
N LEU A 256 2.79 19.61 -13.94
CA LEU A 256 2.72 18.40 -13.11
C LEU A 256 1.37 18.27 -12.36
N GLY A 257 0.79 19.40 -11.94
CA GLY A 257 -0.50 19.41 -11.24
C GLY A 257 -1.67 19.04 -12.15
N ASP A 258 -1.60 19.42 -13.43
CA ASP A 258 -2.64 19.11 -14.41
C ASP A 258 -2.53 17.66 -14.88
N VAL A 259 -1.29 17.16 -15.05
CA VAL A 259 -0.99 15.73 -15.26
C VAL A 259 -1.55 14.90 -14.10
N TYR A 260 -1.34 15.34 -12.86
CA TYR A 260 -1.88 14.70 -11.67
C TYR A 260 -3.41 14.62 -11.71
N ASP A 261 -4.09 15.76 -11.89
CA ASP A 261 -5.55 15.82 -11.93
C ASP A 261 -6.09 14.92 -13.07
N ALA A 262 -5.46 14.94 -14.25
CA ALA A 262 -5.85 14.11 -15.39
C ALA A 262 -5.66 12.61 -15.12
N ALA A 263 -4.54 12.22 -14.50
CA ALA A 263 -4.27 10.84 -14.11
C ALA A 263 -5.31 10.34 -13.11
N ILE A 264 -5.65 11.14 -12.10
CA ILE A 264 -6.70 10.81 -11.12
C ILE A 264 -8.04 10.62 -11.81
N LEU A 265 -8.44 11.51 -12.72
CA LEU A 265 -9.67 11.37 -13.48
C LEU A 265 -9.72 10.06 -14.26
N LEU A 266 -8.64 9.72 -15.00
CA LEU A 266 -8.55 8.46 -15.74
C LEU A 266 -8.66 7.24 -14.81
N GLY A 267 -8.00 7.27 -13.64
CA GLY A 267 -8.08 6.21 -12.64
C GLY A 267 -9.49 6.03 -12.06
N LEU A 268 -10.18 7.13 -11.74
CA LEU A 268 -11.55 7.10 -11.21
C LEU A 268 -12.56 6.60 -12.24
N LEU A 269 -12.39 6.96 -13.51
CA LEU A 269 -13.18 6.47 -14.64
C LEU A 269 -12.94 4.98 -14.91
N ALA A 270 -11.67 4.55 -14.94
CA ALA A 270 -11.31 3.15 -15.16
C ALA A 270 -11.76 2.23 -14.03
N SER A 271 -11.88 2.75 -12.81
CA SER A 271 -12.39 2.00 -11.67
C SER A 271 -13.93 1.99 -11.55
N LEU A 272 -14.66 2.66 -12.45
CA LEU A 272 -16.13 2.68 -12.42
C LEU A 272 -16.69 1.26 -12.61
N GLY A 273 -17.72 0.91 -11.83
CA GLY A 273 -18.37 -0.40 -11.89
C GLY A 273 -17.67 -1.53 -11.12
N LEU A 274 -16.47 -1.29 -10.56
CA LEU A 274 -15.80 -2.27 -9.69
C LEU A 274 -16.59 -2.56 -8.39
N SER A 275 -17.42 -1.62 -7.95
CA SER A 275 -18.29 -1.75 -6.76
C SER A 275 -19.48 -2.70 -6.95
N SER A 276 -19.71 -3.21 -8.17
CA SER A 276 -20.88 -4.03 -8.52
C SER A 276 -20.46 -5.47 -8.82
N GLY A 277 -19.81 -6.14 -7.86
CA GLY A 277 -19.62 -7.61 -7.82
C GLY A 277 -18.96 -8.29 -9.03
N GLY A 278 -18.54 -7.53 -10.05
CA GLY A 278 -18.02 -8.01 -11.31
C GLY A 278 -16.50 -8.09 -11.27
N SER A 279 -15.96 -9.25 -11.62
CA SER A 279 -14.53 -9.52 -11.82
C SER A 279 -13.97 -8.70 -13.00
N GLY A 280 -13.87 -7.37 -12.84
CA GLY A 280 -13.53 -6.43 -13.91
C GLY A 280 -12.03 -6.22 -14.13
N LEU A 281 -11.17 -6.81 -13.28
CA LEU A 281 -9.72 -6.67 -13.34
C LEU A 281 -8.99 -8.01 -13.53
N SER A 282 -9.70 -9.12 -13.54
CA SER A 282 -9.14 -10.41 -13.94
C SER A 282 -8.95 -10.39 -15.45
N GLY A 283 -7.73 -10.65 -15.92
CA GLY A 283 -7.40 -10.85 -17.34
C GLY A 283 -8.10 -12.05 -17.99
N GLY A 284 -9.12 -12.63 -17.37
CA GLY A 284 -10.04 -13.56 -17.99
C GLY A 284 -10.88 -12.85 -19.06
N SER A 285 -11.01 -13.48 -20.22
CA SER A 285 -11.81 -13.10 -21.39
C SER A 285 -13.34 -13.03 -21.10
N GLY A 286 -13.75 -12.39 -20.02
CA GLY A 286 -15.13 -12.22 -19.59
C GLY A 286 -15.67 -10.85 -19.98
N SER A 287 -16.81 -10.82 -20.63
CA SER A 287 -17.57 -9.68 -21.16
C SER A 287 -17.99 -8.59 -20.13
N GLY A 288 -17.41 -8.54 -18.93
CA GLY A 288 -17.86 -7.74 -17.77
C GLY A 288 -17.04 -6.50 -17.40
N ALA A 289 -15.89 -6.22 -18.06
CA ALA A 289 -15.10 -5.02 -17.77
C ALA A 289 -15.77 -3.75 -18.33
N HIS A 290 -15.86 -2.70 -17.50
CA HIS A 290 -16.40 -1.40 -17.89
C HIS A 290 -15.60 -0.77 -19.05
N ALA A 291 -16.25 0.07 -19.89
CA ALA A 291 -15.65 0.60 -21.11
C ALA A 291 -14.30 1.29 -20.91
N TYR A 292 -14.13 2.05 -19.82
CA TYR A 292 -12.89 2.75 -19.51
C TYR A 292 -11.74 1.82 -19.07
N ALA A 293 -12.03 0.71 -18.38
CA ALA A 293 -11.02 -0.27 -18.01
C ALA A 293 -10.41 -0.92 -19.27
N ARG A 294 -11.25 -1.21 -20.28
CA ARG A 294 -10.78 -1.70 -21.59
C ARG A 294 -9.89 -0.68 -22.28
N ARG A 295 -10.25 0.60 -22.25
CA ARG A 295 -9.40 1.66 -22.83
C ARG A 295 -8.06 1.81 -22.15
N MET A 296 -8.03 1.70 -20.83
CA MET A 296 -6.78 1.77 -20.07
C MET A 296 -5.82 0.63 -20.43
N ARG A 297 -6.36 -0.59 -20.61
CA ARG A 297 -5.62 -1.74 -21.10
C ARG A 297 -5.08 -1.53 -22.53
N ASP A 298 -5.91 -1.00 -23.42
CA ASP A 298 -5.60 -0.85 -24.84
C ASP A 298 -4.88 0.50 -25.15
N TRP A 299 -4.46 1.24 -24.11
CA TRP A 299 -3.80 2.55 -24.26
C TRP A 299 -2.35 2.38 -24.72
N VAL A 300 -1.91 3.20 -25.67
CA VAL A 300 -0.59 3.08 -26.33
C VAL A 300 0.22 4.38 -26.34
N ASP A 301 -0.30 5.46 -25.74
CA ASP A 301 0.39 6.76 -25.72
C ASP A 301 1.48 6.75 -24.64
N GLU A 302 2.71 6.45 -25.04
CA GLU A 302 3.86 6.37 -24.13
C GLU A 302 4.22 7.73 -23.51
N GLU A 303 4.01 8.85 -24.22
CA GLU A 303 4.34 10.19 -23.69
C GLU A 303 3.45 10.52 -22.49
N CYS A 304 2.14 10.25 -22.62
CA CYS A 304 1.20 10.37 -21.52
C CYS A 304 1.54 9.42 -20.35
N MET A 305 1.93 8.18 -20.63
CA MET A 305 2.35 7.22 -19.60
C MET A 305 3.61 7.69 -18.85
N ILE A 306 4.59 8.25 -19.56
CA ILE A 306 5.80 8.84 -18.98
C ILE A 306 5.44 10.04 -18.10
N ALA A 307 4.53 10.91 -18.55
CA ALA A 307 4.07 12.04 -17.77
C ALA A 307 3.41 11.60 -16.44
N ILE A 308 2.52 10.59 -16.50
CA ILE A 308 1.90 10.00 -15.30
C ILE A 308 2.95 9.39 -14.38
N SER A 309 3.92 8.66 -14.94
CA SER A 309 5.02 8.04 -14.19
C SER A 309 5.85 9.09 -13.44
N ASN A 310 6.22 10.18 -14.11
CA ASN A 310 6.98 11.28 -13.51
C ASN A 310 6.20 12.01 -12.41
N ALA A 311 4.90 12.26 -12.61
CA ALA A 311 4.02 12.83 -11.59
C ALA A 311 3.93 11.93 -10.36
N ALA A 312 3.75 10.63 -10.56
CA ALA A 312 3.73 9.66 -9.47
C ALA A 312 5.07 9.56 -8.74
N ALA A 313 6.19 9.64 -9.47
CA ALA A 313 7.53 9.60 -8.88
C ALA A 313 7.79 10.81 -7.96
N ALA A 314 7.35 12.00 -8.38
CA ALA A 314 7.41 13.21 -7.58
C ALA A 314 6.55 13.08 -6.30
N CYS A 315 5.30 12.63 -6.42
CA CYS A 315 4.42 12.40 -5.26
C CYS A 315 4.98 11.35 -4.30
N ALA A 316 5.55 10.26 -4.81
CA ALA A 316 6.18 9.23 -3.99
C ALA A 316 7.43 9.74 -3.27
N GLY A 317 8.26 10.54 -3.95
CA GLY A 317 9.43 11.21 -3.36
C GLY A 317 9.02 12.18 -2.24
N ASP A 318 8.03 13.03 -2.49
CA ASP A 318 7.48 13.96 -1.49
C ASP A 318 6.90 13.20 -0.28
N ALA A 319 6.23 12.06 -0.50
CA ALA A 319 5.71 11.22 0.57
C ALA A 319 6.82 10.58 1.42
N VAL A 320 7.89 10.07 0.80
CA VAL A 320 9.08 9.57 1.52
C VAL A 320 9.72 10.69 2.32
N ALA A 321 9.87 11.89 1.74
CA ALA A 321 10.40 13.06 2.43
C ALA A 321 9.55 13.42 3.66
N ALA A 322 8.23 13.34 3.58
CA ALA A 322 7.34 13.58 4.73
C ALA A 322 7.50 12.55 5.86
N TYR A 323 7.72 11.26 5.53
CA TYR A 323 8.07 10.27 6.55
C TYR A 323 9.43 10.56 7.19
N VAL A 324 10.43 10.93 6.40
CA VAL A 324 11.80 11.25 6.88
C VAL A 324 11.81 12.52 7.73
N GLU A 325 11.04 13.54 7.36
CA GLU A 325 10.88 14.76 8.15
C GLU A 325 10.27 14.46 9.53
N GLN A 326 9.33 13.52 9.59
CA GLN A 326 8.71 13.09 10.85
C GLN A 326 9.69 12.33 11.76
N LEU A 327 10.57 11.50 11.18
CA LEU A 327 11.61 10.78 11.90
C LEU A 327 12.78 10.43 10.98
N ASP A 328 13.91 11.14 11.08
CA ASP A 328 15.06 10.82 10.25
C ASP A 328 15.65 9.45 10.64
N ASP A 329 15.73 8.57 9.65
CA ASP A 329 16.22 7.20 9.75
C ASP A 329 17.52 6.98 8.95
N SER A 330 18.33 8.05 8.83
CA SER A 330 19.61 8.01 8.13
C SER A 330 20.55 7.01 8.81
N ALA A 331 21.26 6.22 8.01
CA ALA A 331 22.28 5.32 8.55
C ALA A 331 23.38 6.15 9.23
N PRO A 332 23.88 5.76 10.42
CA PRO A 332 24.92 6.51 11.09
C PRO A 332 26.17 6.54 10.21
N SER A 333 26.50 7.71 9.66
CA SER A 333 27.81 7.94 9.05
C SER A 333 28.89 7.89 10.13
N PHE A 334 30.06 7.33 9.82
CA PHE A 334 31.19 7.18 10.75
C PHE A 334 31.61 8.51 11.42
N ALA A 335 31.37 9.66 10.76
CA ALA A 335 31.61 10.99 11.30
C ALA A 335 30.59 11.44 12.36
N SER A 336 29.36 10.91 12.33
CA SER A 336 28.28 11.26 13.28
C SER A 336 28.38 10.47 14.59
N SER A 337 29.19 9.40 14.62
CA SER A 337 29.43 8.58 15.80
C SER A 337 30.21 9.28 16.92
N MET A 338 30.85 10.43 16.63
CA MET A 338 31.68 11.15 17.61
C MET A 338 30.96 12.34 18.30
N ILE A 339 29.78 12.77 17.85
CA ILE A 339 29.06 13.92 18.44
C ILE A 339 27.65 13.54 18.96
N GLY A 340 27.14 12.34 18.65
CA GLY A 340 25.75 11.95 18.92
C GLY A 340 25.52 10.86 19.97
N VAL A 341 26.38 10.71 20.99
CA VAL A 341 26.24 9.63 21.99
C VAL A 341 24.99 9.80 22.89
N ALA A 342 24.28 10.92 22.79
CA ALA A 342 23.08 11.21 23.59
C ALA A 342 21.74 10.76 22.96
N SER A 343 21.68 10.40 21.67
CA SER A 343 20.40 10.08 20.98
C SER A 343 20.21 8.63 20.55
N PHE A 344 21.21 7.76 20.73
CA PHE A 344 21.13 6.35 20.33
C PHE A 344 21.50 5.40 21.47
N LYS A 345 20.51 5.09 22.32
CA LYS A 345 20.62 4.09 23.41
C LYS A 345 20.73 2.63 22.95
N TRP A 346 20.84 2.33 21.65
CA TRP A 346 20.89 0.96 21.13
C TRP A 346 22.31 0.44 20.83
N LEU A 347 23.34 1.28 21.00
CA LEU A 347 24.75 0.92 20.71
C LEU A 347 25.60 0.59 21.95
N VAL A 348 24.97 0.38 23.12
CA VAL A 348 25.68 -0.12 24.31
C VAL A 348 25.55 -1.65 24.35
N PRO A 349 26.66 -2.42 24.33
CA PRO A 349 26.60 -3.83 24.66
C PRO A 349 26.19 -3.96 26.12
N VAL A 350 25.14 -4.73 26.38
CA VAL A 350 24.56 -4.98 27.71
C VAL A 350 25.64 -5.49 28.66
N THR A 351 26.15 -4.61 29.52
CA THR A 351 26.71 -4.99 30.82
C THR A 351 25.59 -4.79 31.85
N SER A 352 25.23 -5.88 32.51
CA SER A 352 24.20 -5.96 33.53
C SER A 352 24.32 -4.89 34.61
N GLY A 353 23.21 -4.23 34.94
CA GLY A 353 23.13 -3.31 36.08
C GLY A 353 21.80 -2.57 36.11
N ALA A 354 20.98 -2.90 37.10
CA ALA A 354 19.63 -2.38 37.31
C ALA A 354 19.56 -0.84 37.38
N THR A 355 18.47 -0.26 36.87
CA THR A 355 17.52 0.63 37.59
C THR A 355 16.51 1.25 36.61
N GLY A 356 15.23 1.21 36.99
CA GLY A 356 14.32 2.34 36.87
C GLY A 356 13.80 2.78 35.49
N GLU A 357 12.48 2.64 35.35
CA GLU A 357 11.55 3.55 34.66
C GLU A 357 11.20 3.38 33.18
N LYS A 358 9.88 3.41 32.96
CA LYS A 358 9.14 3.43 31.71
C LYS A 358 9.72 4.46 30.72
N GLY A 359 10.13 3.97 29.56
CA GLY A 359 10.37 4.80 28.38
C GLY A 359 9.81 4.15 27.13
N ARG A 360 8.49 4.20 26.92
CA ARG A 360 7.95 4.15 25.55
C ARG A 360 8.49 5.41 24.88
N GLY A 361 9.58 5.27 24.11
CA GLY A 361 10.11 6.36 23.30
C GLY A 361 8.98 6.94 22.46
N LYS A 362 8.94 8.27 22.31
CA LYS A 362 7.95 8.97 21.49
C LYS A 362 7.98 8.39 20.07
N GLU A 363 7.14 7.40 19.78
CA GLU A 363 6.77 7.03 18.41
C GLU A 363 6.18 8.30 17.80
N GLY A 364 6.78 8.82 16.72
CA GLY A 364 6.23 9.98 16.02
C GLY A 364 4.78 9.72 15.64
N ASP A 365 3.93 10.75 15.66
CA ASP A 365 2.55 10.58 15.21
C ASP A 365 2.53 10.44 13.68
N PHE A 366 2.44 9.19 13.20
CA PHE A 366 2.36 8.85 11.77
C PHE A 366 0.91 8.76 11.26
N GLY A 367 -0.10 9.11 12.07
CA GLY A 367 -1.51 8.95 11.69
C GLY A 367 -1.93 9.77 10.46
N HIS A 368 -1.30 10.94 10.28
CA HIS A 368 -1.54 11.86 9.17
C HIS A 368 -0.76 11.53 7.89
N LEU A 369 0.06 10.47 7.89
CA LEU A 369 0.80 9.99 6.72
C LEU A 369 0.14 8.72 6.14
N PRO A 370 0.30 8.42 4.83
CA PRO A 370 0.98 9.22 3.80
C PRO A 370 0.20 10.51 3.41
N PRO A 371 0.81 11.50 2.75
CA PRO A 371 0.12 12.72 2.33
C PRO A 371 -0.89 12.43 1.19
N ALA A 372 -1.96 13.22 1.12
CA ALA A 372 -3.07 13.01 0.19
C ALA A 372 -2.69 12.92 -1.32
N PRO A 373 -1.65 13.61 -1.84
CA PRO A 373 -1.21 13.45 -3.23
C PRO A 373 -0.82 12.02 -3.61
N ILE A 374 -0.63 11.10 -2.65
CA ILE A 374 -0.35 9.71 -2.96
C ILE A 374 -1.52 8.95 -3.61
N ALA A 375 -2.70 9.57 -3.68
CA ALA A 375 -3.85 9.11 -4.46
C ALA A 375 -3.51 8.78 -5.94
N ILE A 376 -2.44 9.36 -6.51
CA ILE A 376 -1.95 9.02 -7.86
C ILE A 376 -1.52 7.55 -8.01
N LEU A 377 -1.26 6.83 -6.90
CA LEU A 377 -0.98 5.41 -6.98
C LEU A 377 -2.16 4.57 -7.48
N LEU A 378 -3.41 5.08 -7.42
CA LEU A 378 -4.58 4.39 -7.98
C LEU A 378 -4.49 4.22 -9.51
N PRO A 379 -4.39 5.29 -10.32
CA PRO A 379 -4.23 5.14 -11.77
C PRO A 379 -2.95 4.36 -12.12
N VAL A 380 -1.86 4.52 -11.37
CA VAL A 380 -0.63 3.74 -11.57
C VAL A 380 -0.88 2.24 -11.35
N LEU A 381 -1.60 1.85 -10.30
CA LEU A 381 -1.96 0.47 -10.03
C LEU A 381 -2.86 -0.12 -11.12
N LEU A 382 -3.88 0.63 -11.54
CA LEU A 382 -4.80 0.18 -12.58
C LEU A 382 -4.06 0.01 -13.92
N LEU A 383 -3.19 0.94 -14.29
CA LEU A 383 -2.34 0.84 -15.48
C LEU A 383 -1.36 -0.32 -15.38
N ALA A 384 -0.63 -0.47 -14.27
CA ALA A 384 0.36 -1.55 -14.11
C ALA A 384 -0.27 -2.95 -14.19
N ARG A 385 -1.51 -3.12 -13.71
CA ARG A 385 -2.24 -4.39 -13.80
C ARG A 385 -2.85 -4.66 -15.16
N SER A 386 -3.32 -3.62 -15.84
CA SER A 386 -4.08 -3.77 -17.08
C SER A 386 -3.23 -3.64 -18.33
N ASN A 387 -2.15 -2.87 -18.29
CA ASN A 387 -1.38 -2.48 -19.46
C ASN A 387 0.11 -2.84 -19.30
N PRO A 388 0.63 -3.86 -20.02
CA PRO A 388 2.03 -4.26 -19.92
C PRO A 388 3.00 -3.20 -20.47
N LEU A 389 2.58 -2.35 -21.41
CA LEU A 389 3.41 -1.25 -21.92
C LEU A 389 3.71 -0.23 -20.81
N PHE A 390 2.74 0.02 -19.92
CA PHE A 390 2.95 0.92 -18.80
C PHE A 390 3.99 0.39 -17.80
N VAL A 391 4.02 -0.93 -17.55
CA VAL A 391 5.04 -1.56 -16.70
C VAL A 391 6.42 -1.41 -17.33
N ASP A 392 6.53 -1.58 -18.64
CA ASP A 392 7.75 -1.34 -19.39
C ASP A 392 8.20 0.13 -19.24
N VAL A 393 7.31 1.11 -19.49
CA VAL A 393 7.58 2.55 -19.30
C VAL A 393 8.03 2.88 -17.87
N LEU A 394 7.42 2.27 -16.86
CA LEU A 394 7.74 2.50 -15.45
C LEU A 394 9.15 2.02 -15.10
N LEU A 395 9.51 0.84 -15.63
CA LEU A 395 10.76 0.14 -15.30
C LEU A 395 11.93 0.48 -16.22
N ARG A 396 11.66 1.09 -17.39
CA ARG A 396 12.69 1.66 -18.28
C ARG A 396 13.58 2.61 -17.50
N ASP A 397 14.87 2.36 -17.59
CA ASP A 397 15.88 3.27 -17.07
C ASP A 397 15.98 4.44 -18.06
N ASN A 398 15.17 5.49 -17.84
CA ASN A 398 15.23 6.73 -18.61
C ASN A 398 16.46 7.57 -18.23
N ALA A 399 17.52 6.96 -17.71
CA ALA A 399 18.86 7.51 -17.76
C ALA A 399 19.30 7.60 -19.23
N GLN A 400 18.70 8.51 -20.01
CA GLN A 400 19.39 9.05 -21.17
C GLN A 400 20.62 9.80 -20.62
N PRO A 401 21.84 9.41 -21.02
CA PRO A 401 23.01 10.22 -20.78
C PRO A 401 23.04 11.31 -21.85
N ASN A 402 22.15 12.29 -21.84
CA ASN A 402 22.19 13.40 -22.81
C ASN A 402 21.62 14.68 -22.21
N THR A 403 22.47 15.53 -21.64
CA THR A 403 22.99 16.73 -22.32
C THR A 403 24.02 17.40 -21.40
N THR A 404 25.27 17.48 -21.88
CA THR A 404 26.38 18.32 -21.40
C THR A 404 26.73 18.25 -19.91
N GLU A 405 27.76 17.47 -19.59
CA GLU A 405 28.63 17.64 -18.41
C GLU A 405 29.45 18.95 -18.43
N ALA A 406 28.92 20.03 -18.99
CA ALA A 406 29.55 21.34 -18.97
C ALA A 406 28.56 22.35 -18.40
N ASP A 407 29.01 23.07 -17.37
CA ASP A 407 28.44 24.32 -16.86
C ASP A 407 27.23 24.20 -15.91
N SER A 408 27.45 23.67 -14.71
CA SER A 408 26.83 24.28 -13.51
C SER A 408 27.65 23.98 -12.25
N SER A 409 28.34 25.00 -11.77
CA SER A 409 29.28 25.00 -10.64
C SER A 409 28.61 25.09 -9.26
N ASP A 410 27.53 24.33 -9.02
CA ASP A 410 26.90 24.26 -7.71
C ASP A 410 26.83 22.80 -7.25
N GLY A 411 27.59 22.48 -6.19
CA GLY A 411 27.77 21.16 -5.59
C GLY A 411 26.54 20.57 -4.88
N VAL A 412 25.35 20.76 -5.45
CA VAL A 412 24.14 20.03 -5.06
C VAL A 412 23.98 18.88 -6.04
N ALA A 413 24.15 17.64 -5.56
CA ALA A 413 23.90 16.45 -6.36
C ALA A 413 22.51 16.53 -7.00
N LYS A 414 22.46 16.86 -8.30
CA LYS A 414 21.21 16.89 -9.07
C LYS A 414 20.70 15.46 -9.13
N LEU A 415 19.70 15.16 -8.32
CA LEU A 415 18.91 13.94 -8.42
C LEU A 415 18.41 13.87 -9.88
N GLY A 416 18.90 12.90 -10.65
CA GLY A 416 18.41 12.67 -12.01
C GLY A 416 16.89 12.53 -12.03
N ASN A 417 16.25 12.69 -13.19
CA ASN A 417 14.79 12.60 -13.34
C ASN A 417 14.19 11.52 -12.42
N PRO A 418 13.23 11.87 -11.53
CA PRO A 418 12.75 10.95 -10.51
C PRO A 418 12.10 9.75 -11.20
N GLN A 419 12.75 8.59 -11.11
CA GLN A 419 12.21 7.37 -11.67
C GLN A 419 11.24 6.77 -10.66
N LEU A 420 10.02 6.50 -11.11
CA LEU A 420 8.96 5.95 -10.26
C LEU A 420 9.37 4.64 -9.59
N SER A 421 10.09 3.75 -10.27
CA SER A 421 10.55 2.47 -9.72
C SER A 421 11.35 2.66 -8.41
N PHE A 422 12.31 3.59 -8.38
CA PHE A 422 13.10 3.89 -7.18
C PHE A 422 12.26 4.52 -6.06
N SER A 423 11.52 5.59 -6.39
CA SER A 423 10.70 6.30 -5.40
C SER A 423 9.60 5.40 -4.82
N LEU A 424 9.02 4.52 -5.63
CA LEU A 424 8.01 3.56 -5.20
C LEU A 424 8.59 2.46 -4.31
N LEU A 425 9.79 1.95 -4.62
CA LEU A 425 10.48 0.98 -3.75
C LEU A 425 10.76 1.58 -2.38
N SER A 426 11.29 2.81 -2.34
CA SER A 426 11.45 3.54 -1.08
C SER A 426 10.13 3.70 -0.35
N LEU A 427 9.12 4.29 -0.99
CA LEU A 427 7.82 4.54 -0.38
C LEU A 427 7.19 3.24 0.16
N SER A 428 7.27 2.14 -0.59
CA SER A 428 6.69 0.85 -0.20
C SER A 428 7.27 0.35 1.12
N THR A 429 8.56 0.59 1.39
CA THR A 429 9.17 0.23 2.68
C THR A 429 8.63 1.07 3.84
N TYR A 430 8.40 2.38 3.65
CA TYR A 430 7.80 3.24 4.68
C TYR A 430 6.33 2.90 4.93
N LEU A 431 5.57 2.67 3.86
CA LEU A 431 4.17 2.23 3.94
C LEU A 431 4.06 0.87 4.66
N ALA A 432 4.96 -0.07 4.36
CA ALA A 432 4.99 -1.36 5.02
C ALA A 432 5.24 -1.25 6.53
N VAL A 433 6.21 -0.43 6.96
CA VAL A 433 6.53 -0.22 8.38
C VAL A 433 5.39 0.49 9.13
N HIS A 434 4.71 1.44 8.49
CA HIS A 434 3.68 2.29 9.10
C HIS A 434 2.24 1.93 8.72
N SER A 435 2.01 0.74 8.18
CA SER A 435 0.67 0.33 7.72
C SER A 435 -0.36 0.35 8.87
N ALA A 436 0.06 0.03 10.08
CA ALA A 436 -0.80 0.02 11.27
C ALA A 436 -1.13 1.42 11.82
N SER A 437 -0.48 2.48 11.34
CA SER A 437 -0.62 3.85 11.88
C SER A 437 -1.98 4.49 11.58
N SER A 438 -2.63 4.13 10.46
CA SER A 438 -3.99 4.60 10.11
C SER A 438 -4.70 3.64 9.14
N LYS A 439 -6.04 3.68 9.03
CA LYS A 439 -6.80 2.91 8.01
C LYS A 439 -6.29 3.26 6.59
N ARG A 440 -6.01 4.54 6.38
CA ARG A 440 -5.47 5.07 5.12
C ARG A 440 -4.05 4.57 4.83
N GLY A 441 -3.16 4.62 5.82
CA GLY A 441 -1.79 4.08 5.69
C GLY A 441 -1.79 2.60 5.33
N ARG A 442 -2.70 1.82 5.91
CA ARG A 442 -2.91 0.40 5.56
C ARG A 442 -3.32 0.21 4.11
N ALA A 443 -4.31 0.98 3.62
CA ALA A 443 -4.75 0.90 2.23
C ALA A 443 -3.59 1.16 1.26
N TYR A 444 -2.81 2.21 1.47
CA TYR A 444 -1.65 2.47 0.61
C TYR A 444 -0.52 1.46 0.75
N ALA A 445 -0.32 0.86 1.93
CA ALA A 445 0.60 -0.27 2.07
C ALA A 445 0.18 -1.46 1.19
N HIS A 446 -1.13 -1.73 1.09
CA HIS A 446 -1.65 -2.73 0.15
C HIS A 446 -1.38 -2.33 -1.31
N VAL A 447 -1.57 -1.06 -1.68
CA VAL A 447 -1.21 -0.57 -3.04
C VAL A 447 0.26 -0.78 -3.34
N GLY A 448 1.14 -0.42 -2.40
CA GLY A 448 2.59 -0.61 -2.56
C GLY A 448 2.94 -2.07 -2.81
N LEU A 449 2.42 -2.98 -1.98
CA LEU A 449 2.62 -4.43 -2.18
C LEU A 449 2.06 -4.91 -3.52
N LEU A 450 0.86 -4.48 -3.92
CA LEU A 450 0.23 -4.86 -5.19
C LEU A 450 1.01 -4.36 -6.41
N LEU A 451 1.54 -3.14 -6.36
CA LEU A 451 2.39 -2.60 -7.43
C LEU A 451 3.70 -3.39 -7.56
N LEU A 452 4.31 -3.74 -6.42
CA LEU A 452 5.52 -4.58 -6.43
C LEU A 452 5.23 -6.00 -6.93
N ILE A 453 4.06 -6.56 -6.61
CA ILE A 453 3.59 -7.83 -7.20
C ILE A 453 3.40 -7.68 -8.71
N ALA A 454 2.83 -6.57 -9.19
CA ALA A 454 2.68 -6.32 -10.61
C ALA A 454 4.03 -6.21 -11.34
N PHE A 455 5.06 -5.67 -10.70
CA PHE A 455 6.43 -5.67 -11.26
C PHE A 455 7.04 -7.07 -11.31
N ALA A 456 6.71 -7.90 -10.32
CA ALA A 456 7.17 -9.27 -10.22
C ALA A 456 6.32 -10.26 -11.04
N ALA A 457 5.19 -9.83 -11.60
CA ALA A 457 4.40 -10.64 -12.50
C ALA A 457 5.22 -10.98 -13.75
N ASP A 458 4.98 -12.14 -14.36
CA ASP A 458 5.73 -12.68 -15.51
C ASP A 458 5.51 -11.89 -16.82
N GLN A 459 5.85 -10.61 -16.79
CA GLN A 459 6.05 -9.76 -17.94
C GLN A 459 7.56 -9.76 -18.21
N ALA A 460 7.95 -10.09 -19.44
CA ALA A 460 9.36 -10.19 -19.82
C ALA A 460 10.17 -8.94 -19.40
N SER A 461 9.62 -7.75 -19.62
CA SER A 461 10.22 -6.47 -19.21
C SER A 461 10.40 -6.33 -17.70
N GLY A 462 9.37 -6.69 -16.91
CA GLY A 462 9.41 -6.58 -15.44
C GLY A 462 10.46 -7.48 -14.81
N THR A 463 10.50 -8.73 -15.26
CA THR A 463 11.51 -9.71 -14.84
C THR A 463 12.93 -9.23 -15.17
N VAL A 464 13.15 -8.75 -16.40
CA VAL A 464 14.46 -8.23 -16.82
C VAL A 464 14.85 -7.04 -15.95
N ALA A 465 13.97 -6.07 -15.76
CA ALA A 465 14.28 -4.87 -15.00
C ALA A 465 14.57 -5.17 -13.52
N LEU A 466 13.83 -6.07 -12.87
CA LEU A 466 14.05 -6.42 -11.47
C LEU A 466 15.37 -7.16 -11.21
N LEU A 467 15.77 -8.01 -12.17
CA LEU A 467 16.96 -8.87 -12.05
C LEU A 467 18.22 -8.28 -12.67
N GLN A 468 18.09 -7.23 -13.47
CA GLN A 468 19.21 -6.52 -14.08
C GLN A 468 20.15 -5.97 -13.00
N GLU A 469 21.42 -6.34 -13.12
CA GLU A 469 22.52 -5.79 -12.31
C GLU A 469 22.70 -4.31 -12.64
N ARG A 470 22.81 -3.49 -11.60
CA ARG A 470 23.01 -2.05 -11.66
C ARG A 470 24.20 -1.68 -10.78
N ASP A 471 24.73 -0.49 -11.01
CA ASP A 471 25.71 0.06 -10.09
C ASP A 471 25.11 0.16 -8.69
N ALA A 472 25.79 -0.46 -7.71
CA ALA A 472 25.34 -0.46 -6.34
C ALA A 472 25.31 0.94 -5.72
N SER A 473 26.15 1.86 -6.22
CA SER A 473 26.13 3.26 -5.81
C SER A 473 24.81 3.94 -6.20
N LEU A 474 24.27 3.60 -7.37
CA LEU A 474 23.01 4.13 -7.87
C LEU A 474 21.85 3.68 -6.98
N ILE A 475 21.78 2.38 -6.65
CA ILE A 475 20.74 1.83 -5.78
C ILE A 475 20.84 2.43 -4.38
N ALA A 476 22.04 2.52 -3.80
CA ALA A 476 22.25 3.09 -2.48
C ALA A 476 21.85 4.57 -2.40
N ASN A 477 22.09 5.34 -3.46
CA ASN A 477 21.78 6.77 -3.50
C ASN A 477 20.30 7.07 -3.81
N ARG A 478 19.62 6.20 -4.58
CA ARG A 478 18.24 6.44 -5.04
C ARG A 478 17.18 5.70 -4.21
N ILE A 479 17.53 4.60 -3.56
CA ILE A 479 16.59 3.81 -2.76
C ILE A 479 16.94 3.89 -1.28
N ARG A 480 16.11 4.61 -0.55
CA ARG A 480 16.08 4.60 0.91
C ARG A 480 15.13 3.52 1.43
N VAL A 481 15.65 2.59 2.22
CA VAL A 481 14.86 1.56 2.92
C VAL A 481 14.52 2.06 4.32
N CYS A 482 13.25 2.00 4.71
CA CYS A 482 12.79 2.47 6.01
C CYS A 482 13.47 1.75 7.19
N ARG A 483 13.96 2.52 8.18
CA ARG A 483 14.59 2.02 9.42
C ARG A 483 13.97 2.62 10.69
N GLN A 484 12.79 3.24 10.56
CA GLN A 484 12.13 4.02 11.62
C GLN A 484 11.59 3.21 12.80
N LYS A 485 11.39 1.87 12.64
CA LYS A 485 10.92 0.99 13.71
C LYS A 485 11.96 -0.09 14.05
N PRO A 486 12.26 -0.32 15.35
CA PRO A 486 13.15 -1.38 15.76
C PRO A 486 12.45 -2.77 15.79
N PRO A 487 13.20 -3.87 15.59
CA PRO A 487 14.58 -3.89 15.08
C PRO A 487 14.60 -3.59 13.58
N PRO A 488 15.48 -2.68 13.10
CA PRO A 488 15.59 -2.40 11.67
C PRO A 488 16.23 -3.58 10.93
N LEU A 489 16.02 -3.66 9.61
CA LEU A 489 16.75 -4.62 8.78
C LEU A 489 18.27 -4.39 8.88
N PRO A 490 19.09 -5.46 8.81
CA PRO A 490 20.53 -5.32 8.84
C PRO A 490 21.02 -4.50 7.65
N MET A 491 22.12 -3.77 7.84
CA MET A 491 22.80 -3.17 6.70
C MET A 491 23.38 -4.30 5.85
N PRO A 492 23.17 -4.28 4.53
CA PRO A 492 23.65 -5.35 3.67
C PRO A 492 25.18 -5.35 3.66
N VAL A 493 25.78 -6.52 3.87
CA VAL A 493 27.24 -6.70 3.87
C VAL A 493 27.82 -6.47 2.48
N VAL A 494 27.09 -6.94 1.46
CA VAL A 494 27.36 -6.68 0.04
C VAL A 494 26.38 -5.60 -0.40
N PRO A 495 26.84 -4.50 -1.02
CA PRO A 495 25.96 -3.47 -1.57
C PRO A 495 24.88 -4.06 -2.49
N ARG A 496 23.68 -3.48 -2.46
CA ARG A 496 22.56 -3.93 -3.32
C ARG A 496 22.85 -3.55 -4.76
N ASP A 497 22.72 -4.49 -5.68
CA ASP A 497 23.00 -4.37 -7.11
C ASP A 497 21.75 -4.62 -7.96
N ARG A 498 20.63 -5.08 -7.37
CA ARG A 498 19.39 -5.41 -8.10
C ARG A 498 18.15 -4.85 -7.41
N LEU A 499 17.14 -4.46 -8.19
CA LEU A 499 15.88 -3.93 -7.67
C LEU A 499 15.04 -4.99 -6.93
N ILE A 500 15.26 -6.27 -7.19
CA ILE A 500 14.59 -7.35 -6.46
C ILE A 500 14.93 -7.36 -4.95
N GLN A 501 16.12 -6.89 -4.55
CA GLN A 501 16.52 -6.84 -3.13
C GLN A 501 15.66 -5.87 -2.30
N PRO A 502 15.46 -4.59 -2.68
CA PRO A 502 14.53 -3.71 -1.97
C PRO A 502 13.05 -4.12 -2.13
N THR A 503 12.68 -4.83 -3.21
CA THR A 503 11.34 -5.44 -3.32
C THR A 503 11.11 -6.47 -2.21
N LEU A 504 12.10 -7.32 -1.94
CA LEU A 504 12.07 -8.26 -0.80
C LEU A 504 12.02 -7.50 0.53
N ASP A 505 12.78 -6.40 0.68
CA ASP A 505 12.78 -5.59 1.91
C ASP A 505 11.38 -5.09 2.27
N ALA A 506 10.59 -4.63 1.29
CA ALA A 506 9.21 -4.19 1.54
C ALA A 506 8.31 -5.33 2.08
N ALA A 507 8.41 -6.53 1.51
CA ALA A 507 7.68 -7.70 2.00
C ALA A 507 8.11 -8.09 3.42
N VAL A 508 9.42 -8.17 3.68
CA VAL A 508 9.97 -8.57 4.99
C VAL A 508 9.62 -7.54 6.07
N LEU A 509 9.73 -6.24 5.77
CA LEU A 509 9.32 -5.17 6.69
C LEU A 509 7.83 -5.26 7.04
N PHE A 510 6.97 -5.56 6.05
CA PHE A 510 5.55 -5.73 6.31
C PHE A 510 5.30 -6.89 7.28
N LEU A 511 5.86 -8.07 6.99
CA LEU A 511 5.71 -9.27 7.82
C LEU A 511 6.24 -9.06 9.25
N ARG A 512 7.31 -8.27 9.41
CA ARG A 512 7.95 -8.02 10.70
C ARG A 512 7.18 -7.03 11.58
N HIS A 513 6.72 -5.90 11.02
CA HIS A 513 6.26 -4.77 11.81
C HIS A 513 4.72 -4.68 11.98
N ASN A 514 3.96 -5.60 11.38
CA ASN A 514 2.49 -5.57 11.40
C ASN A 514 1.83 -6.75 12.15
N LEU A 515 2.59 -7.44 13.00
CA LEU A 515 2.06 -8.44 13.92
C LEU A 515 1.31 -7.75 15.07
N SER A 516 -0.02 -7.65 14.94
CA SER A 516 -0.87 -6.94 15.91
C SER A 516 -2.11 -7.76 16.28
N ARG A 517 -2.78 -7.38 17.38
CA ARG A 517 -4.03 -8.04 17.83
C ARG A 517 -5.13 -8.07 16.77
N LYS A 518 -5.22 -7.05 15.92
CA LYS A 518 -6.06 -7.07 14.74
C LYS A 518 -5.15 -7.30 13.55
N LEU A 519 -4.95 -8.57 13.21
CA LEU A 519 -4.05 -8.95 12.14
C LEU A 519 -4.59 -8.43 10.81
N ASP A 520 -3.74 -7.75 10.05
CA ASP A 520 -4.06 -7.35 8.68
C ASP A 520 -3.86 -8.55 7.74
N THR A 521 -4.83 -9.46 7.73
CA THR A 521 -4.78 -10.73 6.99
C THR A 521 -4.39 -10.51 5.53
N THR A 522 -5.09 -9.61 4.86
CA THR A 522 -4.78 -9.17 3.50
C THR A 522 -3.33 -8.78 3.31
N GLY A 523 -2.83 -7.83 4.12
CA GLY A 523 -1.48 -7.31 3.91
C GLY A 523 -0.42 -8.40 4.07
N HIS A 524 -0.63 -9.34 5.00
CA HIS A 524 0.27 -10.49 5.19
C HIS A 524 0.20 -11.45 4.00
N LEU A 525 -0.98 -11.72 3.45
CA LEU A 525 -1.12 -12.55 2.24
C LEU A 525 -0.42 -11.91 1.03
N LEU A 526 -0.57 -10.60 0.83
CA LEU A 526 0.13 -9.85 -0.22
C LEU A 526 1.65 -9.88 -0.02
N ALA A 527 2.14 -9.70 1.21
CA ALA A 527 3.57 -9.75 1.50
C ALA A 527 4.16 -11.16 1.26
N LEU A 528 3.45 -12.23 1.66
CA LEU A 528 3.86 -13.61 1.38
C LEU A 528 3.83 -13.93 -0.11
N ARG A 529 2.83 -13.42 -0.85
CA ARG A 529 2.77 -13.54 -2.31
C ARG A 529 3.94 -12.82 -2.98
N LEU A 530 4.24 -11.59 -2.58
CA LEU A 530 5.39 -10.84 -3.12
C LEU A 530 6.71 -11.57 -2.86
N LEU A 531 6.88 -12.14 -1.66
CA LEU A 531 8.04 -12.95 -1.32
C LEU A 531 8.15 -14.20 -2.21
N ARG A 532 7.06 -14.94 -2.41
CA ARG A 532 7.02 -16.10 -3.30
C ARG A 532 7.28 -15.75 -4.76
N ALA A 533 6.63 -14.70 -5.28
CA ALA A 533 6.86 -14.22 -6.64
C ALA A 533 8.34 -13.85 -6.85
N SER A 534 8.95 -13.19 -5.86
CA SER A 534 10.38 -12.86 -5.91
C SER A 534 11.27 -14.10 -5.93
N ILE A 535 10.97 -15.11 -5.10
CA ILE A 535 11.70 -16.40 -5.10
C ILE A 535 11.53 -17.13 -6.43
N ALA A 536 10.31 -17.21 -6.95
CA ALA A 536 10.00 -17.87 -8.22
C ALA A 536 10.73 -17.20 -9.39
N LEU A 537 10.79 -15.86 -9.43
CA LEU A 537 11.54 -15.12 -10.44
C LEU A 537 13.05 -15.40 -10.37
N LEU A 538 13.62 -15.32 -9.17
CA LEU A 538 15.05 -15.57 -8.95
C LEU A 538 15.40 -17.00 -9.37
N ALA A 539 14.62 -17.99 -8.93
CA ALA A 539 14.82 -19.38 -9.28
C ALA A 539 14.64 -19.64 -10.78
N GLY A 540 13.58 -19.10 -11.39
CA GLY A 540 13.27 -19.26 -12.81
C GLY A 540 14.36 -18.71 -13.74
N ARG A 541 15.12 -17.70 -13.29
CA ARG A 541 16.28 -17.16 -14.01
C ARG A 541 17.62 -17.62 -13.43
N ARG A 542 17.61 -18.52 -12.45
CA ARG A 542 18.79 -18.99 -11.69
C ARG A 542 19.68 -17.84 -11.20
N ALA A 543 19.04 -16.73 -10.84
CA ALA A 543 19.68 -15.54 -10.34
C ALA A 543 19.91 -15.69 -8.83
N ARG A 544 21.17 -15.96 -8.45
CA ARG A 544 21.57 -16.08 -7.06
C ARG A 544 21.99 -14.72 -6.50
N ILE A 545 21.30 -14.24 -5.47
CA ILE A 545 21.53 -12.91 -4.90
C ILE A 545 22.06 -12.97 -3.47
N HIS A 546 23.01 -12.09 -3.16
CA HIS A 546 23.43 -11.85 -1.78
C HIS A 546 22.38 -11.00 -1.07
N TYR A 547 21.61 -11.62 -0.19
CA TYR A 547 20.53 -10.99 0.56
C TYR A 547 20.51 -11.50 2.00
N HIS A 548 19.85 -10.77 2.89
CA HIS A 548 19.70 -11.16 4.30
C HIS A 548 18.53 -12.14 4.48
N TRP A 549 18.59 -13.28 3.77
CA TRP A 549 17.57 -14.32 3.72
C TRP A 549 17.12 -14.81 5.10
N THR A 550 18.03 -14.88 6.07
CA THR A 550 17.72 -15.25 7.46
C THR A 550 16.59 -14.42 8.05
N GLU A 551 16.56 -13.12 7.78
CA GLU A 551 15.53 -12.22 8.31
C GLU A 551 14.18 -12.44 7.61
N ALA A 552 14.18 -12.79 6.32
CA ALA A 552 12.98 -13.17 5.59
C ALA A 552 12.36 -14.46 6.17
N TRP A 553 13.19 -15.46 6.47
CA TRP A 553 12.74 -16.71 7.10
C TRP A 553 12.20 -16.45 8.51
N ARG A 554 12.91 -15.67 9.32
CA ARG A 554 12.46 -15.31 10.67
C ARG A 554 11.16 -14.53 10.67
N ALA A 555 10.98 -13.59 9.74
CA ALA A 555 9.73 -12.83 9.63
C ALA A 555 8.56 -13.76 9.25
N THR A 556 8.77 -14.66 8.28
CA THR A 556 7.77 -15.66 7.84
C THR A 556 7.39 -16.62 8.98
N LEU A 557 8.38 -17.13 9.72
CA LEU A 557 8.17 -18.08 10.82
C LEU A 557 7.63 -17.41 12.08
N SER A 558 7.91 -16.12 12.27
CA SER A 558 7.30 -15.30 13.32
C SER A 558 5.81 -15.09 13.06
N LEU A 559 5.40 -14.89 11.79
CA LEU A 559 3.99 -14.90 11.41
C LEU A 559 3.34 -16.27 11.66
N ALA A 560 4.02 -17.36 11.33
CA ALA A 560 3.55 -18.73 11.62
C ALA A 560 3.30 -18.93 13.13
N SER A 561 4.27 -18.54 13.96
CA SER A 561 4.19 -18.66 15.42
C SER A 561 3.11 -17.74 16.00
N PHE A 562 2.97 -16.52 15.48
CA PHE A 562 1.95 -15.59 15.90
C PHE A 562 0.53 -16.09 15.59
N THR A 563 0.31 -16.57 14.36
CA THR A 563 -0.99 -17.10 13.91
C THR A 563 -1.39 -18.35 14.69
N GLN A 564 -0.46 -19.29 14.88
CA GLN A 564 -0.69 -20.45 15.75
C GLN A 564 -0.94 -20.03 17.21
N GLY A 565 -0.20 -19.07 17.74
CA GLY A 565 -0.31 -18.65 19.15
C GLY A 565 -1.64 -17.95 19.45
N ARG A 566 -2.26 -17.35 18.43
CA ARG A 566 -3.44 -16.50 18.57
C ARG A 566 -4.63 -16.96 17.72
N HIS A 567 -4.62 -18.20 17.27
CA HIS A 567 -5.66 -18.76 16.41
C HIS A 567 -7.08 -18.62 16.99
N ALA A 568 -7.22 -18.64 18.32
CA ALA A 568 -8.49 -18.44 19.01
C ALA A 568 -9.02 -16.99 18.94
N GLU A 569 -8.14 -15.99 18.76
CA GLU A 569 -8.53 -14.58 18.58
C GLU A 569 -8.74 -14.21 17.10
N LEU A 570 -8.24 -15.03 16.18
CA LEU A 570 -8.34 -14.82 14.74
C LEU A 570 -9.62 -15.45 14.19
N ARG A 571 -10.12 -14.91 13.08
CA ARG A 571 -11.19 -15.57 12.33
C ARG A 571 -10.66 -16.89 11.79
N SER A 572 -11.50 -17.93 11.82
CA SER A 572 -11.11 -19.28 11.38
C SER A 572 -10.72 -19.33 9.89
N GLY A 573 -11.27 -18.44 9.05
CA GLY A 573 -10.87 -18.25 7.65
C GLY A 573 -9.46 -17.69 7.52
N ASP A 574 -9.20 -16.53 8.13
CA ASP A 574 -7.92 -15.83 8.12
C ASP A 574 -6.75 -16.72 8.58
N CYS A 575 -6.95 -17.49 9.66
CA CYS A 575 -5.93 -18.43 10.17
C CYS A 575 -5.59 -19.50 9.12
N LYS A 576 -6.60 -20.04 8.42
CA LYS A 576 -6.39 -21.05 7.38
C LYS A 576 -5.70 -20.49 6.15
N GLU A 577 -6.09 -19.30 5.69
CA GLU A 577 -5.50 -18.65 4.52
C GLU A 577 -4.03 -18.28 4.77
N ILE A 578 -3.73 -17.62 5.89
CA ILE A 578 -2.34 -17.29 6.24
C ILE A 578 -1.53 -18.56 6.44
N GLY A 579 -2.09 -19.56 7.14
CA GLY A 579 -1.44 -20.84 7.34
C GLY A 579 -1.05 -21.52 6.03
N LYS A 580 -1.98 -21.64 5.08
CA LYS A 580 -1.70 -22.17 3.74
C LYS A 580 -0.63 -21.37 3.01
N SER A 581 -0.73 -20.04 3.04
CA SER A 581 0.24 -19.16 2.37
C SER A 581 1.65 -19.28 2.95
N VAL A 582 1.79 -19.40 4.28
CA VAL A 582 3.08 -19.60 4.95
C VAL A 582 3.70 -20.93 4.51
N ILE A 583 2.92 -22.01 4.54
CA ILE A 583 3.42 -23.35 4.16
C ILE A 583 3.82 -23.39 2.69
N ALA A 584 3.01 -22.82 1.79
CA ALA A 584 3.34 -22.71 0.38
C ALA A 584 4.64 -21.90 0.15
N THR A 585 4.84 -20.83 0.93
CA THR A 585 6.07 -20.00 0.85
C THR A 585 7.31 -20.79 1.27
N LEU A 586 7.24 -21.51 2.39
CA LEU A 586 8.34 -22.35 2.86
C LEU A 586 8.62 -23.50 1.89
N ALA A 587 7.58 -24.12 1.33
CA ALA A 587 7.71 -25.20 0.37
C ALA A 587 8.44 -24.74 -0.90
N LEU A 588 8.04 -23.60 -1.49
CA LEU A 588 8.70 -23.04 -2.66
C LEU A 588 10.17 -22.67 -2.37
N ALA A 589 10.43 -22.04 -1.21
CA ALA A 589 11.78 -21.69 -0.77
C ALA A 589 12.69 -22.92 -0.64
N LEU A 590 12.18 -24.02 -0.07
CA LEU A 590 12.93 -25.28 0.07
C LEU A 590 13.12 -25.97 -1.28
N LEU A 591 12.10 -25.98 -2.14
CA LEU A 591 12.14 -26.69 -3.42
C LEU A 591 13.10 -26.08 -4.43
N ARG A 592 13.27 -24.76 -4.38
CA ARG A 592 14.10 -24.00 -5.33
C ARG A 592 15.36 -23.41 -4.67
N SER A 593 15.71 -23.85 -3.46
CA SER A 593 16.78 -23.26 -2.64
C SER A 593 18.09 -23.09 -3.40
N ASP A 594 18.47 -24.08 -4.20
CA ASP A 594 19.75 -24.13 -4.89
C ASP A 594 19.81 -23.21 -6.11
N GLU A 595 18.67 -22.70 -6.57
CA GLU A 595 18.56 -21.88 -7.77
C GLU A 595 18.67 -20.39 -7.48
N TYR A 596 18.25 -19.95 -6.28
CA TYR A 596 18.28 -18.53 -5.89
C TYR A 596 19.19 -18.21 -4.71
N LEU A 597 19.58 -19.20 -3.88
CA LEU A 597 20.53 -18.97 -2.80
C LEU A 597 21.98 -19.04 -3.33
N PRO A 598 22.84 -18.06 -3.02
CA PRO A 598 24.21 -17.99 -3.49
C PRO A 598 25.15 -19.04 -2.89
N SER A 599 24.84 -19.60 -1.71
CA SER A 599 25.75 -20.53 -1.03
C SER A 599 25.01 -21.64 -0.28
N PRO A 600 25.65 -22.83 -0.13
CA PRO A 600 25.08 -23.94 0.64
C PRO A 600 24.88 -23.58 2.12
N LYS A 601 25.67 -22.64 2.65
CA LYS A 601 25.50 -22.11 4.00
C LYS A 601 24.13 -21.45 4.19
N GLU A 602 23.63 -20.74 3.18
CA GLU A 602 22.32 -20.10 3.24
C GLU A 602 21.17 -21.12 3.14
N VAL A 603 21.36 -22.21 2.38
CA VAL A 603 20.44 -23.36 2.37
C VAL A 603 20.38 -23.99 3.77
N GLN A 604 21.53 -24.23 4.40
CA GLN A 604 21.58 -24.75 5.76
C GLN A 604 20.92 -23.80 6.78
N GLN A 605 21.05 -22.48 6.59
CA GLN A 605 20.37 -21.50 7.43
C GLN A 605 18.84 -21.57 7.27
N LEU A 606 18.33 -21.74 6.05
CA LEU A 606 16.90 -21.98 5.80
C LEU A 606 16.43 -23.25 6.51
N LEU A 607 17.13 -24.36 6.33
CA LEU A 607 16.81 -25.64 7.00
C LEU A 607 16.82 -25.48 8.53
N TYR A 608 17.83 -24.79 9.07
CA TYR A 608 17.93 -24.52 10.50
C TYR A 608 16.72 -23.74 11.03
N GLU A 609 16.32 -22.65 10.37
CA GLU A 609 15.19 -21.83 10.84
C GLU A 609 13.85 -22.60 10.75
N VAL A 610 13.66 -23.42 9.69
CA VAL A 610 12.49 -24.30 9.54
C VAL A 610 12.42 -25.34 10.65
N VAL A 611 13.54 -26.01 10.94
CA VAL A 611 13.62 -27.04 11.99
C VAL A 611 13.46 -26.43 13.38
N ARG A 612 14.08 -25.28 13.63
CA ARG A 612 13.91 -24.49 14.86
C ARG A 612 12.44 -24.16 15.13
N SER A 613 11.65 -23.98 14.08
CA SER A 613 10.24 -23.60 14.17
C SER A 613 9.27 -24.77 13.91
N SER A 614 9.76 -26.02 13.93
CA SER A 614 8.99 -27.21 13.55
C SER A 614 7.69 -27.38 14.34
N LEU A 615 7.71 -27.10 15.64
CA LEU A 615 6.53 -27.18 16.50
C LEU A 615 5.44 -26.18 16.09
N ALA A 616 5.83 -24.94 15.79
CA ALA A 616 4.89 -23.90 15.36
C ALA A 616 4.26 -24.27 14.01
N ILE A 617 5.07 -24.76 13.07
CA ILE A 617 4.64 -25.22 11.75
C ILE A 617 3.64 -26.38 11.87
N ARG A 618 3.97 -27.43 12.62
CA ARG A 618 3.10 -28.62 12.80
C ARG A 618 1.76 -28.24 13.45
N LYS A 619 1.78 -27.37 14.48
CA LYS A 619 0.56 -26.85 15.12
C LYS A 619 -0.29 -26.04 14.14
N LEU A 620 0.32 -25.17 13.35
CA LEU A 620 -0.37 -24.39 12.33
C LEU A 620 -1.07 -25.29 11.30
N VAL A 621 -0.39 -26.35 10.84
CA VAL A 621 -0.98 -27.32 9.90
C VAL A 621 -2.13 -28.10 10.53
N ALA A 622 -2.02 -28.51 11.80
CA ALA A 622 -3.10 -29.18 12.51
C ALA A 622 -4.36 -28.31 12.62
N LEU A 623 -4.18 -27.00 12.86
CA LEU A 623 -5.27 -26.01 12.88
C LEU A 623 -5.96 -25.87 11.51
N ILE A 624 -5.21 -25.95 10.41
CA ILE A 624 -5.77 -25.94 9.05
C ILE A 624 -6.55 -27.23 8.77
N GLY A 625 -6.02 -28.37 9.19
CA GLY A 625 -6.58 -29.71 8.98
C GLY A 625 -7.86 -30.03 9.76
N GLY A 626 -8.27 -29.16 10.69
CA GLY A 626 -9.46 -29.36 11.54
C GLY A 626 -9.26 -30.37 12.68
N GLY A 627 -8.03 -30.78 12.94
CA GLY A 627 -7.67 -31.81 13.94
C GLY A 627 -7.54 -31.26 15.37
N ALA A 628 -8.39 -30.33 15.78
CA ALA A 628 -8.49 -29.95 17.19
C ALA A 628 -9.50 -30.87 17.90
N SER A 629 -9.12 -32.12 18.14
CA SER A 629 -9.68 -32.86 19.26
C SER A 629 -8.87 -32.47 20.50
N ASP A 630 -9.49 -31.70 21.39
CA ASP A 630 -8.96 -31.14 22.66
C ASP A 630 -8.27 -32.16 23.60
N ALA A 631 -8.32 -33.46 23.30
CA ALA A 631 -7.73 -34.51 24.12
C ALA A 631 -6.21 -34.72 23.92
N ALA A 632 -5.63 -34.31 22.78
CA ALA A 632 -4.21 -34.58 22.48
C ALA A 632 -3.24 -33.48 22.98
N LEU A 633 -3.75 -32.41 23.61
CA LEU A 633 -2.97 -31.21 23.93
C LEU A 633 -2.71 -31.01 25.44
N ASN A 634 -3.06 -31.96 26.31
CA ASN A 634 -2.91 -31.80 27.74
C ASN A 634 -1.99 -32.87 28.37
N PRO A 635 -0.71 -32.59 28.66
CA PRO A 635 0.14 -33.49 29.43
C PRO A 635 -0.02 -33.22 30.93
N GLN A 636 -1.24 -33.14 31.46
CA GLN A 636 -1.46 -33.08 32.92
C GLN A 636 -2.78 -33.74 33.32
N SER A 637 -2.70 -34.99 33.77
CA SER A 637 -3.65 -35.56 34.72
C SER A 637 -2.91 -36.39 35.75
N SER A 638 -2.50 -35.75 36.84
CA SER A 638 -2.47 -36.30 38.22
C SER A 638 -2.31 -35.15 39.24
N PRO A 639 -2.84 -35.28 40.47
CA PRO A 639 -3.53 -34.18 41.15
C PRO A 639 -2.68 -33.33 42.11
N ILE A 640 -2.97 -32.03 42.08
CA ILE A 640 -3.06 -31.04 43.17
C ILE A 640 -2.03 -31.10 44.31
N THR A 641 -1.13 -30.12 44.34
CA THR A 641 -0.97 -29.23 45.52
C THR A 641 -0.47 -27.85 45.06
N SER A 642 -1.28 -26.80 45.22
CA SER A 642 -0.94 -25.38 44.96
C SER A 642 -0.32 -24.74 46.21
N PRO A 643 0.13 -23.45 46.23
CA PRO A 643 0.38 -22.47 45.14
C PRO A 643 1.71 -21.67 45.30
N SER A 644 2.17 -20.94 44.26
CA SER A 644 2.46 -19.48 44.35
C SER A 644 3.21 -18.86 43.13
N SER A 645 2.78 -17.62 42.83
CA SER A 645 3.45 -16.51 42.11
C SER A 645 3.77 -16.58 40.61
N TYR A 646 3.09 -15.69 39.89
CA TYR A 646 3.33 -15.23 38.52
C TYR A 646 4.73 -14.63 38.33
N SER A 647 5.40 -14.98 37.23
CA SER A 647 6.43 -14.13 36.62
C SER A 647 6.39 -14.22 35.09
N ASN A 648 6.39 -13.04 34.48
CA ASN A 648 6.66 -12.81 33.05
C ASN A 648 8.13 -13.13 32.77
N GLY A 649 8.39 -13.93 31.73
CA GLY A 649 9.74 -14.27 31.28
C GLY A 649 9.99 -13.81 29.85
N THR A 650 10.91 -12.86 29.73
CA THR A 650 11.62 -12.44 28.53
C THR A 650 12.51 -13.55 27.97
N ASP A 651 12.83 -13.42 26.67
CA ASP A 651 13.78 -14.22 25.89
C ASP A 651 15.01 -14.69 26.68
N ASN A 652 15.34 -15.97 26.53
CA ASN A 652 16.68 -16.48 26.83
C ASN A 652 17.30 -17.05 25.55
N ALA A 653 18.54 -16.63 25.30
CA ALA A 653 19.35 -17.03 24.18
C ALA A 653 19.81 -18.50 24.32
N GLY A 654 19.88 -19.19 23.17
CA GLY A 654 20.88 -20.23 22.96
C GLY A 654 20.70 -21.60 23.62
N TYR A 655 19.48 -22.11 23.74
CA TYR A 655 19.28 -23.53 24.10
C TYR A 655 18.52 -24.27 23.00
N PHE A 656 19.18 -25.26 22.38
CA PHE A 656 18.53 -26.20 21.47
C PHE A 656 17.78 -27.22 22.34
N ASP A 657 16.46 -27.10 22.42
CA ASP A 657 15.67 -27.98 23.26
C ASP A 657 15.49 -29.34 22.57
N THR A 658 16.39 -30.26 22.89
CA THR A 658 16.34 -31.65 22.41
C THR A 658 15.16 -32.43 22.98
N SER A 659 14.44 -31.89 23.98
CA SER A 659 13.24 -32.55 24.53
C SER A 659 12.04 -32.51 23.59
N ALA A 660 12.01 -31.58 22.62
CA ALA A 660 11.01 -31.55 21.55
C ALA A 660 11.16 -32.70 20.53
N LEU A 661 12.30 -33.40 20.55
CA LEU A 661 12.56 -34.59 19.75
C LEU A 661 12.12 -35.90 20.47
N GLY A 662 11.74 -35.81 21.75
CA GLY A 662 11.35 -36.95 22.57
C GLY A 662 9.83 -37.05 22.72
N SER A 663 9.25 -38.13 22.20
CA SER A 663 7.85 -38.55 22.38
C SER A 663 6.76 -37.57 21.89
N ASN A 664 6.62 -37.45 20.57
CA ASN A 664 5.32 -37.41 19.91
C ASN A 664 5.51 -37.98 18.50
N VAL A 665 5.52 -39.31 18.42
CA VAL A 665 5.42 -40.01 17.14
C VAL A 665 4.04 -39.71 16.56
N VAL A 666 3.92 -38.62 15.81
CA VAL A 666 2.77 -38.35 14.97
C VAL A 666 2.88 -39.32 13.80
N GLN A 667 1.88 -40.19 13.65
CA GLN A 667 1.82 -41.17 12.57
C GLN A 667 1.96 -40.51 11.19
N PRO A 668 2.64 -41.15 10.23
CA PRO A 668 2.89 -40.57 8.93
C PRO A 668 1.67 -40.71 8.01
N HIS A 669 1.46 -39.68 7.18
CA HIS A 669 0.55 -39.64 6.03
C HIS A 669 -0.95 -39.62 6.34
N ASP A 670 -1.52 -38.42 6.55
CA ASP A 670 -2.92 -38.15 6.18
C ASP A 670 -2.94 -37.61 4.73
N PRO A 671 -3.28 -38.42 3.72
CA PRO A 671 -3.34 -37.97 2.32
C PRO A 671 -4.35 -36.83 2.14
N GLY A 672 -5.38 -36.77 2.98
CA GLY A 672 -6.37 -35.69 2.97
C GLY A 672 -5.79 -34.36 3.45
N LEU A 673 -4.82 -34.37 4.37
CA LEU A 673 -4.12 -33.16 4.83
C LEU A 673 -3.20 -32.59 3.73
N HIS A 674 -2.53 -33.47 2.98
CA HIS A 674 -1.66 -33.08 1.85
C HIS A 674 -2.45 -32.41 0.72
N ALA A 675 -3.69 -32.83 0.48
CA ALA A 675 -4.58 -32.18 -0.48
C ALA A 675 -5.12 -30.82 0.02
N ARG A 676 -5.22 -30.62 1.34
CA ARG A 676 -5.79 -29.41 1.95
C ARG A 676 -4.77 -28.29 2.17
N VAL A 677 -3.49 -28.62 2.31
CA VAL A 677 -2.41 -27.66 2.60
C VAL A 677 -1.34 -27.75 1.52
N PRO A 678 -1.35 -26.84 0.52
CA PRO A 678 -0.36 -26.80 -0.53
C PRO A 678 1.06 -26.70 0.05
N GLY A 679 1.97 -27.54 -0.45
CA GLY A 679 3.38 -27.54 -0.03
C GLY A 679 3.69 -28.24 1.31
N TRP A 680 2.70 -28.67 2.09
CA TRP A 680 2.97 -29.32 3.39
C TRP A 680 3.83 -30.58 3.25
N LYS A 681 3.54 -31.40 2.23
CA LYS A 681 4.29 -32.63 1.93
C LYS A 681 5.80 -32.37 1.76
N ILE A 682 6.19 -31.24 1.17
CA ILE A 682 7.59 -30.84 0.98
C ILE A 682 8.22 -30.50 2.33
N VAL A 683 7.57 -29.61 3.09
CA VAL A 683 8.06 -29.15 4.39
C VAL A 683 8.16 -30.32 5.39
N GLU A 684 7.17 -31.21 5.40
CA GLU A 684 7.12 -32.39 6.27
C GLU A 684 8.27 -33.37 5.99
N ARG A 685 8.57 -33.65 4.72
CA ARG A 685 9.72 -34.52 4.34
C ARG A 685 11.05 -33.96 4.83
N VAL A 686 11.24 -32.65 4.67
CA VAL A 686 12.47 -31.97 5.12
C VAL A 686 12.60 -32.07 6.63
N LEU A 687 11.53 -31.76 7.38
CA LEU A 687 11.53 -31.88 8.84
C LEU A 687 11.88 -33.31 9.30
N LEU A 688 11.21 -34.32 8.73
CA LEU A 688 11.42 -35.72 9.11
C LEU A 688 12.85 -36.20 8.84
N ALA A 689 13.46 -35.79 7.73
CA ALA A 689 14.83 -36.21 7.44
C ALA A 689 15.86 -35.51 8.30
N VAL A 690 15.66 -34.23 8.64
CA VAL A 690 16.54 -33.54 9.60
C VAL A 690 16.42 -34.21 10.97
N GLU A 691 15.19 -34.48 11.43
CA GLU A 691 14.93 -35.17 12.70
C GLU A 691 15.61 -36.55 12.72
N ALA A 692 15.47 -37.35 11.66
CA ALA A 692 16.14 -38.65 11.54
C ALA A 692 17.67 -38.54 11.60
N ARG A 693 18.27 -37.55 10.95
CA ARG A 693 19.73 -37.33 11.00
C ARG A 693 20.22 -36.90 12.37
N VAL A 694 19.46 -36.06 13.07
CA VAL A 694 19.77 -35.66 14.44
C VAL A 694 19.67 -36.87 15.38
N GLU A 695 18.69 -37.74 15.17
CA GLU A 695 18.53 -38.98 15.93
C GLU A 695 19.68 -39.97 15.67
N GLU A 696 20.06 -40.20 14.41
CA GLU A 696 21.21 -41.02 14.03
C GLU A 696 22.51 -40.53 14.69
N TRP A 697 22.75 -39.22 14.69
CA TRP A 697 23.89 -38.62 15.38
C TRP A 697 23.85 -38.86 16.89
N GLY A 698 22.67 -38.69 17.52
CA GLY A 698 22.46 -38.95 18.93
C GLY A 698 22.76 -40.41 19.30
N GLN A 699 22.25 -41.34 18.50
CA GLN A 699 22.49 -42.78 18.65
C GLN A 699 23.97 -43.15 18.42
N SER A 700 24.64 -42.55 17.44
CA SER A 700 26.08 -42.75 17.20
C SER A 700 26.94 -42.26 18.36
N LYS A 701 26.55 -41.16 19.02
CA LYS A 701 27.29 -40.62 20.18
C LYS A 701 27.05 -41.44 21.45
N MET A 702 25.84 -41.96 21.63
CA MET A 702 25.55 -42.95 22.69
C MET A 702 26.29 -44.28 22.48
N ARG A 703 26.41 -44.76 21.24
CA ARG A 703 27.23 -45.95 20.91
C ARG A 703 28.73 -45.71 21.14
N GLY A 704 29.25 -44.53 20.79
CA GLY A 704 30.67 -44.19 21.02
C GLY A 704 31.04 -44.00 22.50
N GLY A 705 30.08 -43.59 23.35
CA GLY A 705 30.25 -43.53 24.80
C GLY A 705 30.20 -44.91 25.49
N ALA A 706 29.61 -45.91 24.85
CA ALA A 706 29.48 -47.27 25.40
C ALA A 706 30.68 -48.19 25.08
N THR A 707 31.68 -47.74 24.33
CA THR A 707 32.83 -48.58 23.92
C THR A 707 34.17 -48.18 24.54
N SER A 708 34.21 -47.37 25.59
CA SER A 708 35.46 -47.11 26.34
C SER A 708 35.62 -48.02 27.56
N THR A 709 35.46 -49.34 27.37
CA THR A 709 36.05 -50.36 28.25
C THR A 709 36.44 -51.56 27.38
N GLY A 710 37.71 -51.59 26.99
CA GLY A 710 38.51 -52.75 26.62
C GLY A 710 37.97 -53.76 25.60
N LEU A 711 38.57 -53.78 24.40
CA LEU A 711 39.35 -54.95 23.95
C LEU A 711 40.08 -54.66 22.63
N ALA A 712 41.34 -55.10 22.59
CA ALA A 712 42.21 -55.14 21.43
C ALA A 712 41.70 -56.12 20.35
N SER A 713 42.34 -56.07 19.16
CA SER A 713 42.14 -56.91 17.96
C SER A 713 41.18 -56.27 16.94
N LEU A 714 41.52 -55.93 15.69
CA LEU A 714 42.52 -56.41 14.74
C LEU A 714 43.06 -55.24 13.89
N ARG A 715 44.38 -55.12 13.80
CA ARG A 715 45.08 -54.56 12.65
C ARG A 715 45.52 -55.73 11.78
N GLY A 716 45.15 -55.74 10.50
CA GLY A 716 45.68 -56.68 9.52
C GLY A 716 45.26 -56.28 8.10
N LEU A 717 46.28 -56.16 7.22
CA LEU A 717 46.26 -55.88 5.76
C LEU A 717 46.03 -54.40 5.43
N GLY A 718 47.05 -53.58 5.13
CA GLY A 718 48.10 -53.69 4.09
C GLY A 718 47.79 -52.57 3.08
N ALA A 719 48.60 -51.57 2.73
CA ALA A 719 50.04 -51.47 2.47
C ALA A 719 50.51 -50.01 2.77
N ALA A 720 51.70 -49.76 3.36
CA ALA A 720 52.98 -49.45 2.68
C ALA A 720 52.79 -48.53 1.46
N ILE A 721 53.26 -47.27 1.44
CA ILE A 721 54.66 -46.77 1.35
C ILE A 721 54.59 -45.26 1.72
N GLY A 722 55.50 -44.54 2.39
CA GLY A 722 56.82 -44.79 2.95
C GLY A 722 57.37 -43.45 3.48
N LEU A 723 58.20 -43.55 4.53
CA LEU A 723 59.34 -42.67 4.87
C LEU A 723 59.12 -41.15 5.08
N ALA A 724 59.20 -40.71 6.35
CA ALA A 724 60.40 -40.06 6.92
C ALA A 724 60.04 -39.11 8.08
N SER A 725 60.51 -39.43 9.29
CA SER A 725 60.83 -38.45 10.34
C SER A 725 62.27 -37.94 10.10
N PRO A 726 62.76 -36.82 10.69
CA PRO A 726 63.00 -36.81 12.14
C PRO A 726 62.83 -35.45 12.87
N SER A 727 62.54 -35.60 14.17
CA SER A 727 63.08 -34.86 15.34
C SER A 727 63.18 -33.34 15.39
N LYS A 728 62.72 -32.79 16.53
CA LYS A 728 63.46 -31.97 17.51
C LYS A 728 62.53 -31.64 18.69
N THR A 729 62.78 -32.11 19.91
CA THR A 729 63.47 -31.41 21.03
C THR A 729 62.85 -30.02 21.30
N SER A 730 62.43 -29.60 22.50
CA SER A 730 62.99 -29.78 23.85
C SER A 730 62.19 -28.93 24.86
N GLY A 731 62.30 -29.25 26.16
CA GLY A 731 62.10 -28.35 27.32
C GLY A 731 60.70 -28.40 27.90
N GLY A 732 60.45 -28.86 29.15
CA GLY A 732 61.04 -28.38 30.41
C GLY A 732 60.27 -27.11 30.83
N GLU A 733 59.59 -26.96 31.97
CA GLU A 733 59.88 -27.28 33.38
C GLU A 733 58.51 -27.41 34.11
N ILE A 734 58.25 -28.40 34.97
CA ILE A 734 58.51 -28.48 36.43
C ILE A 734 58.08 -27.23 37.23
N GLY A 735 57.05 -27.42 38.06
CA GLY A 735 56.58 -26.47 39.07
C GLY A 735 55.52 -27.10 39.99
N THR A 736 55.98 -28.02 40.84
CA THR A 736 55.37 -28.47 42.12
C THR A 736 55.06 -27.26 43.02
N SER A 737 54.15 -27.18 43.99
CA SER A 737 53.49 -28.07 44.97
C SER A 737 52.57 -27.15 45.79
N SER A 738 51.43 -27.56 46.34
CA SER A 738 51.30 -28.01 47.75
C SER A 738 49.82 -27.75 48.12
N ALA A 739 48.99 -28.78 48.25
CA ALA A 739 48.68 -29.49 49.49
C ALA A 739 47.82 -28.70 50.49
N ASN A 740 46.58 -29.16 50.69
CA ASN A 740 46.01 -29.35 52.02
C ASN A 740 45.00 -30.51 51.98
N SER A 741 45.05 -31.31 53.04
CA SER A 741 44.60 -32.70 53.11
C SER A 741 43.49 -32.93 54.15
N THR A 742 42.43 -33.64 53.74
CA THR A 742 41.69 -34.72 54.47
C THR A 742 40.83 -34.38 55.71
N PRO A 743 39.93 -35.27 56.24
CA PRO A 743 39.33 -36.51 55.68
C PRO A 743 37.80 -36.78 55.94
N ILE A 744 37.29 -37.79 55.20
CA ILE A 744 36.31 -38.86 55.56
C ILE A 744 34.81 -38.52 55.83
N ALA A 745 33.94 -39.05 54.95
CA ALA A 745 32.83 -39.95 55.32
C ALA A 745 32.41 -40.81 54.10
N THR A 746 32.19 -42.10 54.33
CA THR A 746 32.00 -43.16 53.31
C THR A 746 30.54 -43.61 53.16
N THR A 747 30.17 -43.88 51.89
CA THR A 747 29.15 -44.84 51.35
C THR A 747 27.66 -44.44 51.31
N PRO A 748 26.82 -45.02 50.41
CA PRO A 748 27.08 -45.86 49.22
C PRO A 748 26.40 -45.39 47.91
N LYS A 749 26.92 -45.93 46.80
CA LYS A 749 26.32 -46.14 45.47
C LYS A 749 24.78 -46.13 45.43
N ALA A 750 24.22 -45.27 44.57
CA ALA A 750 22.99 -45.52 43.83
C ALA A 750 23.31 -45.56 42.32
N SER A 751 22.66 -46.50 41.63
CA SER A 751 22.81 -46.92 40.23
C SER A 751 22.50 -45.80 39.22
N PRO A 752 22.87 -45.94 37.93
CA PRO A 752 22.95 -44.85 36.98
C PRO A 752 21.55 -44.42 36.52
N SER A 753 21.18 -43.16 36.76
CA SER A 753 20.11 -42.53 36.01
C SER A 753 20.62 -42.19 34.61
N GLY A 754 19.80 -42.53 33.61
CA GLY A 754 20.16 -42.54 32.19
C GLY A 754 20.79 -41.23 31.70
N GLY A 755 21.94 -41.37 31.05
CA GLY A 755 22.58 -40.25 30.36
C GLY A 755 21.73 -39.79 29.20
N THR A 756 21.12 -38.62 29.32
CA THR A 756 20.67 -37.83 28.16
C THR A 756 21.90 -37.49 27.32
N ALA A 757 21.84 -37.75 26.01
CA ALA A 757 22.92 -37.38 25.11
C ALA A 757 23.17 -35.86 25.20
N PRO A 758 24.44 -35.39 25.19
CA PRO A 758 24.71 -33.97 25.19
C PRO A 758 24.10 -33.34 23.93
N ALA A 759 23.31 -32.27 24.11
CA ALA A 759 22.70 -31.56 23.00
C ALA A 759 23.77 -31.13 21.97
N PRO A 760 23.54 -31.30 20.66
CA PRO A 760 24.50 -30.90 19.64
C PRO A 760 24.72 -29.39 19.70
N ASP A 761 25.98 -28.96 19.60
CA ASP A 761 26.28 -27.54 19.46
C ASP A 761 25.88 -27.04 18.07
N ILE A 762 25.77 -25.72 17.90
CA ILE A 762 25.30 -25.13 16.65
C ILE A 762 26.14 -25.54 15.43
N LYS A 763 27.46 -25.74 15.61
CA LYS A 763 28.36 -26.19 14.54
C LYS A 763 28.06 -27.62 14.12
N THR A 764 27.78 -28.51 15.07
CA THR A 764 27.34 -29.88 14.78
C THR A 764 25.98 -29.90 14.08
N ILE A 765 25.05 -29.03 14.46
CA ILE A 765 23.76 -28.93 13.77
C ILE A 765 23.97 -28.53 12.30
N PHE A 766 24.79 -27.51 12.03
CA PHE A 766 25.10 -27.11 10.65
C PHE A 766 25.84 -28.19 9.86
N SER A 767 26.71 -28.99 10.48
CA SER A 767 27.38 -30.09 9.79
C SER A 767 26.41 -31.24 9.46
N LEU A 768 25.47 -31.55 10.36
CA LEU A 768 24.40 -32.52 10.10
C LEU A 768 23.47 -32.04 8.99
N LEU A 769 23.06 -30.78 9.01
CA LEU A 769 22.27 -30.18 7.93
C LEU A 769 23.00 -30.21 6.59
N GLY A 770 24.32 -29.97 6.59
CA GLY A 770 25.15 -30.07 5.39
C GLY A 770 25.29 -31.49 4.82
N SER A 771 24.97 -32.52 5.60
CA SER A 771 24.97 -33.92 5.14
C SER A 771 23.65 -34.36 4.49
N ILE A 772 22.63 -33.50 4.51
CA ILE A 772 21.32 -33.78 3.92
C ILE A 772 21.38 -33.40 2.44
N ASP A 773 21.24 -34.40 1.58
CA ASP A 773 21.01 -34.18 0.15
C ASP A 773 19.54 -33.78 -0.05
N LEU A 774 19.31 -32.46 -0.10
CA LEU A 774 17.98 -31.88 -0.25
C LEU A 774 17.37 -32.22 -1.62
N GLU A 775 18.18 -32.29 -2.68
CA GLU A 775 17.69 -32.70 -4.00
C GLU A 775 17.21 -34.15 -3.97
N ALA A 776 18.00 -35.08 -3.44
CA ALA A 776 17.59 -36.49 -3.35
C ALA A 776 16.32 -36.66 -2.49
N LEU A 777 16.20 -35.88 -1.42
CA LEU A 777 15.06 -35.92 -0.50
C LEU A 777 13.76 -35.39 -1.12
N LEU A 778 13.86 -34.31 -1.89
CA LEU A 778 12.70 -33.68 -2.51
C LEU A 778 12.25 -34.41 -3.77
N VAL A 779 13.20 -34.98 -4.53
CA VAL A 779 12.95 -35.70 -5.80
C VAL A 779 12.35 -37.09 -5.57
N GLY A 780 12.75 -37.82 -4.52
CA GLY A 780 12.25 -39.18 -4.26
C GLY A 780 12.65 -40.21 -5.33
N SER A 781 12.83 -41.46 -4.93
CA SER A 781 13.29 -42.54 -5.82
C SER A 781 12.18 -43.05 -6.76
N SER A 782 11.88 -42.38 -7.87
CA SER A 782 11.13 -43.01 -8.98
C SER A 782 11.26 -42.27 -10.32
N ALA A 783 11.07 -43.00 -11.43
CA ALA A 783 11.32 -42.63 -12.82
C ALA A 783 10.38 -41.57 -13.45
N ASN A 784 9.56 -40.86 -12.66
CA ASN A 784 8.59 -39.84 -13.13
C ASN A 784 8.97 -38.42 -12.64
N GLN A 785 10.25 -38.09 -12.84
CA GLN A 785 11.05 -37.14 -12.07
C GLN A 785 10.77 -35.66 -12.39
N SER A 786 10.59 -35.31 -13.66
CA SER A 786 10.33 -33.92 -14.09
C SER A 786 8.86 -33.52 -13.91
N ALA A 787 7.94 -34.46 -14.18
CA ALA A 787 6.51 -34.21 -14.12
C ALA A 787 5.99 -34.02 -12.68
N GLN A 788 6.53 -34.78 -11.71
CA GLN A 788 6.13 -34.67 -10.32
C GLN A 788 6.70 -33.42 -9.64
N ARG A 789 7.98 -33.09 -9.93
CA ARG A 789 8.59 -31.83 -9.48
C ARG A 789 7.86 -30.63 -10.08
N GLY A 790 7.56 -30.65 -11.38
CA GLY A 790 6.76 -29.60 -12.03
C GLY A 790 5.38 -29.44 -11.39
N ARG A 791 4.69 -30.55 -11.08
CA ARG A 791 3.37 -30.49 -10.41
C ARG A 791 3.44 -29.94 -8.98
N ASP A 792 4.45 -30.32 -8.20
CA ASP A 792 4.64 -29.83 -6.84
C ASP A 792 5.11 -28.34 -6.84
N GLU A 793 5.83 -27.92 -7.88
CA GLU A 793 6.16 -26.51 -8.16
C GLU A 793 4.90 -25.71 -8.53
N ASP A 794 4.07 -26.24 -9.44
CA ASP A 794 2.81 -25.64 -9.86
C ASP A 794 1.86 -25.50 -8.66
N LEU A 795 1.78 -26.49 -7.76
CA LEU A 795 0.93 -26.43 -6.58
C LEU A 795 1.43 -25.46 -5.49
N ALA A 796 2.75 -25.30 -5.34
CA ALA A 796 3.32 -24.34 -4.39
C ALA A 796 3.32 -22.89 -4.94
N GLY A 797 3.38 -22.76 -6.27
CA GLY A 797 3.32 -21.50 -7.00
C GLY A 797 1.92 -21.05 -7.43
N SER A 798 0.93 -21.96 -7.52
CA SER A 798 -0.43 -21.64 -7.94
C SER A 798 -1.12 -20.80 -6.88
N ASP A 799 -1.38 -19.56 -7.24
CA ASP A 799 -2.05 -18.58 -6.39
C ASP A 799 -3.50 -18.33 -6.79
N GLU A 800 -4.13 -19.22 -7.55
CA GLU A 800 -5.51 -19.02 -8.03
C GLU A 800 -6.49 -18.65 -6.90
N TRP A 801 -6.28 -19.22 -5.70
CA TRP A 801 -7.07 -18.91 -4.51
C TRP A 801 -6.80 -17.51 -3.92
N LEU A 802 -5.57 -17.00 -4.06
CA LEU A 802 -5.20 -15.63 -3.68
C LEU A 802 -5.61 -14.62 -4.73
N ASP A 803 -5.56 -14.97 -6.01
CA ASP A 803 -5.94 -14.11 -7.12
C ASP A 803 -7.41 -13.67 -7.02
N SER A 804 -8.29 -14.58 -6.55
CA SER A 804 -9.70 -14.27 -6.28
C SER A 804 -9.89 -13.28 -5.11
N VAL A 805 -9.06 -13.39 -4.06
CA VAL A 805 -9.10 -12.48 -2.90
C VAL A 805 -8.50 -11.11 -3.28
N GLU A 806 -7.43 -11.13 -4.08
CA GLU A 806 -6.70 -9.97 -4.58
C GLU A 806 -7.58 -9.06 -5.45
N THR A 807 -8.45 -9.64 -6.28
CA THR A 807 -9.20 -8.91 -7.30
C THR A 807 -10.49 -8.25 -6.81
N GLN A 808 -11.23 -8.86 -5.87
CA GLN A 808 -12.54 -8.34 -5.45
C GLN A 808 -12.50 -7.37 -4.26
N VAL A 809 -11.68 -7.64 -3.24
CA VAL A 809 -11.76 -6.90 -1.95
C VAL A 809 -10.86 -5.66 -1.95
N HIS A 810 -9.77 -5.65 -2.73
CA HIS A 810 -8.75 -4.61 -2.59
C HIS A 810 -9.10 -3.34 -3.35
N VAL A 811 -9.53 -3.43 -4.61
CA VAL A 811 -9.71 -2.20 -5.40
C VAL A 811 -10.85 -1.32 -4.87
N GLU A 812 -11.87 -1.91 -4.24
CA GLU A 812 -12.93 -1.14 -3.56
C GLU A 812 -12.40 -0.38 -2.33
N VAL A 813 -11.69 -1.05 -1.43
CA VAL A 813 -11.09 -0.42 -0.24
C VAL A 813 -10.07 0.64 -0.64
N LEU A 814 -9.33 0.40 -1.72
CA LEU A 814 -8.38 1.35 -2.28
C LEU A 814 -9.07 2.56 -2.91
N ARG A 815 -10.14 2.34 -3.68
CA ARG A 815 -10.96 3.42 -4.25
C ARG A 815 -11.56 4.27 -3.14
N GLU A 816 -12.01 3.69 -2.03
CA GLU A 816 -12.51 4.43 -0.87
C GLU A 816 -11.43 5.34 -0.27
N ALA A 817 -10.23 4.81 -0.04
CA ALA A 817 -9.10 5.59 0.50
C ALA A 817 -8.68 6.74 -0.44
N VAL A 818 -8.64 6.47 -1.74
CA VAL A 818 -8.29 7.47 -2.77
C VAL A 818 -9.37 8.53 -2.91
N ASN A 819 -10.65 8.13 -2.90
CA ASN A 819 -11.76 9.09 -2.92
C ASN A 819 -11.65 10.07 -1.75
N GLU A 820 -11.31 9.60 -0.56
CA GLU A 820 -11.15 10.47 0.61
C GLU A 820 -9.99 11.47 0.45
N ASP A 821 -8.84 11.01 -0.03
CA ASP A 821 -7.69 11.91 -0.27
C ASP A 821 -7.96 12.91 -1.40
N VAL A 822 -8.60 12.47 -2.48
CA VAL A 822 -8.99 13.32 -3.61
C VAL A 822 -9.98 14.38 -3.15
N ARG A 823 -10.94 14.02 -2.29
CA ARG A 823 -11.85 14.99 -1.67
C ARG A 823 -11.05 16.03 -0.88
N ILE A 824 -10.13 15.61 0.00
CA ILE A 824 -9.27 16.52 0.78
C ILE A 824 -8.49 17.50 -0.11
N LEU A 825 -8.07 17.09 -1.30
CA LEU A 825 -7.29 17.91 -2.23
C LEU A 825 -8.14 18.90 -3.04
N ILE A 826 -9.37 18.51 -3.40
CA ILE A 826 -10.20 19.24 -4.37
C ILE A 826 -11.30 20.05 -3.70
N THR A 827 -11.81 19.64 -2.53
CA THR A 827 -12.75 20.47 -1.79
C THR A 827 -12.03 21.72 -1.26
N PRO A 828 -12.50 22.93 -1.58
CA PRO A 828 -11.94 24.15 -1.04
C PRO A 828 -12.08 24.15 0.49
N LYS A 829 -11.00 24.49 1.20
CA LYS A 829 -11.02 24.70 2.66
C LYS A 829 -11.30 26.15 3.00
#